data_AF-D6ALS0-F1
#
_entry.id   AF-D6ALS0-F1
#
_cell.length_a   1.000
_cell.length_b   1.000
_cell.length_c   1.000
_cell.angle_alpha   90.00
_cell.angle_beta   90.00
_cell.angle_gamma   90.00
#
_symmetry.space_group_name_H-M   'P 1'
#
loop_
_entity.id
_entity.type
_entity.pdbx_description
1 polymer ?
#
loop_
_entity_poly.entity_id
_entity_poly.type
_entity_poly.pdbx_seq_one_letter_code
_entity_poly.pdbx_strand_id
1 'polypeptide(L)'
;MTITGAPQRLIPRWIPSAGARPGHAELTRAVPVRLSARVRLLARRSAAPWEAAALAAHAAVLGALSGEQAFVTGYVPPAPAAGAASGDIRPCALTVDDGSWRTLLTTAARAVGNAVDGAFETVLDLGPGQPYRSPDAALTVALRSGPEGPALHLRYRTDVLDAEAAERVAGYYVTAWEHMAAAPDAPWRGSSLLSDDELRRQLHGMAGPARALPDRRFHELFEEQVALRPDATAAVHGSDSHTYGELNAKANRIAHALLARDLGPEAVVAVVTERHLDWQAAVIGVFKAGAAYLPIEPGLPAERMGRMLERSGCRLALTEEGGSGQVVRAAPADLDVLTVAAALDEGHPEHNPGIQVAPGQLAYLYFTSGSTGEPKGAMCEHDGFVNHLCAKLEDLGVDEGQVVAQTAPQSFDISLWQLVSALVVGGRTLIVEQDAILDVDRFLETVERGGVTVLQIVPSYLEVLLSRLEDSPGRLPRLRCVSVTGEALKKELTVRWFARFPDIALVNAYGLTETSDDTNHAVLTAVPERDSVPLGPPVRNVTVYVVDDDLRPVPLGAPGEIVFSGVCVGRGYVNDPVRTEQAFGEDPHRPGHRLYRSGDFGRWLPDGSLEFLGRRDAQVKIRGFRIEIGEIENQLLRLSGVRDGAVVVVDDPDGGRELVGFQAGSELPSGTLLDALAQSLPEYMVPRRIVRLDALPLTPNGKTDKRALRALAQELLTATEQEAQDPPRTDEERRMAEAWAEVLRVPVDRIGRESDFFALGGTSLSAIRLVVRAERAFTLRDVRAHPTLAGLAALRDTAEGRADEGASCSPAADNRAADNRAADNRPDDATAPAAARNNLRDAGSEHTVAPASDPAANASFDVVRTEGRPAVLDLGRAAPADPVAWATGHRARLHATVAEHGAVLVRGLGLRDAETVGRVARELLHEVMTEREGFAARRVLADGVHSSSEWPAEQPMCMHHELSYAREVPGTLIFACLTAPSSGGVTAVADSQEVLEALPAGLVERFESEGWLLDRNYTDLTGIGLAAAFGTGDRAAVDAYCAARGIETRWADDGGLRTRQRSAALLRHPVSGRRSWFNQVSFLSEWTLDAAVREYLKFEFGDDGLPFNTRYGSGAAIDEATVLAINEVYEKHTLRERWRAGDLMIVDNLRMAHSREPYEGSREVAVVLGDPVAIPAFPGPAGP
;
A
#
# COMPACT_ATOMS: atom_id res chain seq x y z
N MET A 1 -12.40 1.51 7.43
CA MET A 1 -11.53 2.01 8.53
C MET A 1 -11.49 3.53 8.39
N THR A 2 -11.90 4.30 9.40
CA THR A 2 -12.07 5.76 9.24
C THR A 2 -10.72 6.48 9.20
N ILE A 3 -10.47 7.18 8.09
CA ILE A 3 -9.18 7.81 7.71
C ILE A 3 -8.64 8.78 8.78
N THR A 4 -9.52 9.37 9.61
CA THR A 4 -9.19 10.36 10.64
C THR A 4 -9.64 9.97 12.05
N GLY A 5 -10.14 8.75 12.26
CA GLY A 5 -10.68 8.29 13.56
C GLY A 5 -11.99 8.96 14.04
N ALA A 6 -12.38 10.08 13.43
CA ALA A 6 -13.72 10.67 13.58
C ALA A 6 -14.75 9.94 12.70
N PRO A 7 -16.05 9.95 13.06
CA PRO A 7 -17.11 9.53 12.15
C PRO A 7 -17.15 10.46 10.93
N GLN A 8 -17.17 9.89 9.73
CA GLN A 8 -17.35 10.69 8.51
C GLN A 8 -18.78 11.25 8.46
N ARG A 9 -18.92 12.45 7.89
CA ARG A 9 -20.23 13.11 7.73
C ARG A 9 -20.90 12.58 6.48
N LEU A 10 -22.20 12.33 6.57
CA LEU A 10 -23.00 11.76 5.49
C LEU A 10 -23.20 12.76 4.34
N ILE A 11 -23.19 14.05 4.68
CA ILE A 11 -23.26 15.18 3.75
C ILE A 11 -21.96 16.00 3.90
N PRO A 12 -21.14 16.09 2.83
CA PRO A 12 -19.99 17.00 2.81
C PRO A 12 -20.37 18.48 3.01
N ARG A 13 -19.37 19.35 3.22
CA ARG A 13 -19.60 20.81 3.39
C ARG A 13 -19.06 21.59 2.20
N TRP A 14 -19.99 22.03 1.35
CA TRP A 14 -19.71 22.88 0.18
C TRP A 14 -19.29 24.28 0.62
N ILE A 15 -19.93 24.82 1.65
CA ILE A 15 -19.69 26.16 2.20
C ILE A 15 -18.57 26.13 3.27
N PRO A 16 -17.63 27.10 3.28
CA PRO A 16 -16.66 27.29 4.36
C PRO A 16 -17.30 27.53 5.74
N SER A 17 -16.63 27.15 6.83
CA SER A 17 -17.09 27.43 8.20
C SER A 17 -17.09 28.93 8.52
N ALA A 18 -16.13 29.68 7.97
CA ALA A 18 -15.99 31.11 8.20
C ALA A 18 -17.11 31.90 7.50
N GLY A 19 -17.74 32.85 8.21
CA GLY A 19 -18.77 33.74 7.68
C GLY A 19 -20.15 33.11 7.43
N ALA A 20 -20.24 31.78 7.29
CA ALA A 20 -21.50 31.07 7.13
C ALA A 20 -22.46 31.30 8.30
N ARG A 21 -23.71 31.68 7.99
CA ARG A 21 -24.76 31.87 9.00
C ARG A 21 -25.66 30.65 9.04
N PRO A 22 -25.81 29.97 10.20
CA PRO A 22 -26.77 28.90 10.37
C PRO A 22 -28.19 29.36 10.00
N GLY A 23 -28.80 28.62 9.09
CA GLY A 23 -30.05 28.97 8.44
C GLY A 23 -30.54 27.79 7.60
N HIS A 24 -31.72 27.92 7.02
CA HIS A 24 -32.34 26.85 6.24
C HIS A 24 -32.96 27.39 4.97
N ALA A 25 -32.76 26.65 3.87
CA ALA A 25 -33.42 26.88 2.60
C ALA A 25 -34.18 25.62 2.16
N GLU A 26 -35.13 25.80 1.25
CA GLU A 26 -35.98 24.72 0.71
C GLU A 26 -35.95 24.76 -0.83
N LEU A 27 -35.69 23.60 -1.43
CA LEU A 27 -35.64 23.35 -2.87
C LEU A 27 -36.74 22.34 -3.25
N THR A 28 -37.30 22.45 -4.45
CA THR A 28 -38.29 21.49 -4.98
C THR A 28 -37.93 21.08 -6.41
N ARG A 29 -37.67 19.79 -6.61
CA ARG A 29 -37.33 19.18 -7.89
C ARG A 29 -38.46 18.29 -8.37
N ALA A 30 -39.05 18.56 -9.53
CA ALA A 30 -40.10 17.70 -10.10
C ALA A 30 -39.52 16.35 -10.52
N VAL A 31 -40.19 15.25 -10.16
CA VAL A 31 -39.81 13.88 -10.56
C VAL A 31 -40.68 13.47 -11.76
N PRO A 32 -40.09 13.07 -12.91
CA PRO A 32 -40.88 12.73 -14.09
C PRO A 32 -41.93 11.64 -13.79
N VAL A 33 -43.19 11.90 -14.14
CA VAL A 33 -44.32 10.99 -13.84
C VAL A 33 -44.07 9.57 -14.39
N ARG A 34 -43.47 9.46 -15.57
CA ARG A 34 -43.06 8.18 -16.18
C ARG A 34 -41.98 7.45 -15.38
N LEU A 35 -41.02 8.18 -14.80
CA LEU A 35 -39.97 7.62 -13.96
C LEU A 35 -40.57 7.05 -12.66
N SER A 36 -41.34 7.87 -11.94
CA SER A 36 -42.03 7.44 -10.71
C SER A 36 -42.94 6.22 -10.95
N ALA A 37 -43.62 6.16 -12.10
CA ALA A 37 -44.41 4.98 -12.49
C ALA A 37 -43.55 3.72 -12.73
N ARG A 38 -42.37 3.84 -13.36
CA ARG A 38 -41.42 2.71 -13.54
C ARG A 38 -40.87 2.22 -12.20
N VAL A 39 -40.43 3.12 -11.33
CA VAL A 39 -39.90 2.77 -9.99
C VAL A 39 -40.98 2.09 -9.14
N ARG A 40 -42.21 2.61 -9.14
CA ARG A 40 -43.36 1.98 -8.46
C ARG A 40 -43.73 0.60 -9.04
N LEU A 41 -43.55 0.40 -10.35
CA LEU A 41 -43.74 -0.91 -10.99
C LEU A 41 -42.63 -1.90 -10.60
N LEU A 42 -41.37 -1.45 -10.51
CA LEU A 42 -40.25 -2.27 -10.03
C LEU A 42 -40.46 -2.71 -8.59
N ALA A 43 -40.77 -1.79 -7.67
CA ALA A 43 -40.99 -2.12 -6.26
C ALA A 43 -42.06 -3.23 -6.11
N ARG A 44 -43.19 -3.09 -6.80
CA ARG A 44 -44.26 -4.11 -6.85
C ARG A 44 -43.80 -5.45 -7.41
N ARG A 45 -42.93 -5.47 -8.44
CA ARG A 45 -42.37 -6.71 -9.02
C ARG A 45 -41.37 -7.40 -8.09
N SER A 46 -40.61 -6.62 -7.31
CA SER A 46 -39.65 -7.11 -6.31
C SER A 46 -40.31 -7.44 -4.95
N ALA A 47 -41.64 -7.47 -4.87
CA ALA A 47 -42.42 -7.61 -3.63
C ALA A 47 -42.09 -6.57 -2.53
N ALA A 48 -41.49 -5.44 -2.91
CA ALA A 48 -41.05 -4.38 -2.00
C ALA A 48 -42.11 -3.27 -1.86
N PRO A 49 -42.24 -2.64 -0.68
CA PRO A 49 -43.00 -1.40 -0.53
C PRO A 49 -42.36 -0.29 -1.39
N TRP A 50 -43.14 0.68 -1.88
CA TRP A 50 -42.58 1.71 -2.77
C TRP A 50 -41.59 2.62 -2.01
N GLU A 51 -41.82 2.74 -0.70
CA GLU A 51 -40.99 3.34 0.33
C GLU A 51 -39.54 2.81 0.29
N ALA A 52 -39.36 1.51 0.01
CA ALA A 52 -38.04 0.90 -0.13
C ALA A 52 -37.27 1.43 -1.34
N ALA A 53 -37.95 1.89 -2.39
CA ALA A 53 -37.30 2.50 -3.55
C ALA A 53 -36.87 3.95 -3.29
N ALA A 54 -37.51 4.64 -2.35
CA ALA A 54 -37.03 5.92 -1.84
C ALA A 54 -35.84 5.72 -0.88
N LEU A 55 -35.93 4.74 0.03
CA LEU A 55 -34.83 4.36 0.93
C LEU A 55 -33.60 3.85 0.17
N ALA A 56 -33.76 3.06 -0.90
CA ALA A 56 -32.64 2.57 -1.71
C ALA A 56 -31.94 3.69 -2.50
N ALA A 57 -32.68 4.66 -3.05
CA ALA A 57 -32.08 5.84 -3.66
C ALA A 57 -31.39 6.73 -2.61
N HIS A 58 -31.99 6.89 -1.43
CA HIS A 58 -31.37 7.59 -0.29
C HIS A 58 -30.09 6.91 0.19
N ALA A 59 -30.08 5.58 0.29
CA ALA A 59 -28.89 4.80 0.61
C ALA A 59 -27.80 4.99 -0.45
N ALA A 60 -28.11 4.81 -1.74
CA ALA A 60 -27.14 5.02 -2.82
C ALA A 60 -26.54 6.43 -2.83
N VAL A 61 -27.36 7.48 -2.62
CA VAL A 61 -26.90 8.87 -2.58
C VAL A 61 -26.06 9.14 -1.33
N LEU A 62 -26.45 8.70 -0.14
CA LEU A 62 -25.66 8.90 1.08
C LEU A 62 -24.34 8.11 1.04
N GLY A 63 -24.34 6.87 0.55
CA GLY A 63 -23.13 6.08 0.36
C GLY A 63 -22.16 6.75 -0.62
N ALA A 64 -22.66 7.25 -1.76
CA ALA A 64 -21.85 7.97 -2.73
C ALA A 64 -21.34 9.35 -2.23
N LEU A 65 -22.09 10.03 -1.36
CA LEU A 65 -21.70 11.32 -0.78
C LEU A 65 -20.69 11.19 0.38
N SER A 66 -20.73 10.08 1.10
CA SER A 66 -19.94 9.86 2.32
C SER A 66 -18.75 8.94 2.14
N GLY A 67 -18.78 8.03 1.16
CA GLY A 67 -17.86 6.91 1.03
C GLY A 67 -18.16 5.72 1.98
N GLU A 68 -19.09 5.87 2.93
CA GLU A 68 -19.38 4.86 3.95
C GLU A 68 -20.31 3.75 3.43
N GLN A 69 -20.06 2.51 3.88
CA GLN A 69 -20.88 1.35 3.52
C GLN A 69 -22.10 1.14 4.42
N ALA A 70 -22.11 1.72 5.62
CA ALA A 70 -23.20 1.62 6.58
C ALA A 70 -23.36 2.93 7.37
N PHE A 71 -24.59 3.40 7.54
CA PHE A 71 -24.89 4.69 8.19
C PHE A 71 -26.32 4.74 8.75
N VAL A 72 -26.55 5.70 9.65
CA VAL A 72 -27.87 5.94 10.27
C VAL A 72 -28.47 7.24 9.74
N THR A 73 -29.71 7.17 9.26
CA THR A 73 -30.53 8.31 8.83
C THR A 73 -31.81 8.41 9.67
N GLY A 74 -32.39 9.60 9.80
CA GLY A 74 -33.73 9.75 10.35
C GLY A 74 -34.79 9.36 9.32
N TYR A 75 -35.77 8.52 9.69
CA TYR A 75 -36.85 8.11 8.81
C TYR A 75 -38.24 8.53 9.34
N VAL A 76 -39.04 9.18 8.50
CA VAL A 76 -40.48 9.43 8.74
C VAL A 76 -41.31 8.55 7.78
N PRO A 77 -42.10 7.58 8.28
CA PRO A 77 -42.92 6.72 7.44
C PRO A 77 -44.17 7.45 6.87
N PRO A 78 -44.72 6.99 5.72
CA PRO A 78 -45.89 7.60 5.08
C PRO A 78 -47.23 7.36 5.81
N ALA A 79 -47.24 6.52 6.83
CA ALA A 79 -48.38 6.32 7.73
C ALA A 79 -47.88 6.27 9.18
N PRO A 80 -48.55 6.94 10.13
CA PRO A 80 -48.22 6.82 11.54
C PRO A 80 -48.53 5.41 12.05
N ALA A 81 -47.63 4.83 12.84
CA ALA A 81 -47.91 3.60 13.57
C ALA A 81 -49.03 3.84 14.60
N ALA A 82 -49.79 2.80 14.94
CA ALA A 82 -50.87 2.91 15.92
C ALA A 82 -50.34 3.39 17.28
N GLY A 83 -50.69 4.62 17.66
CA GLY A 83 -50.24 5.27 18.90
C GLY A 83 -49.02 6.20 18.77
N ALA A 84 -48.38 6.29 17.60
CA ALA A 84 -47.28 7.24 17.35
C ALA A 84 -47.82 8.66 17.05
N ALA A 85 -47.01 9.68 17.33
CA ALA A 85 -47.33 11.06 16.96
C ALA A 85 -47.07 11.32 15.47
N SER A 86 -47.80 12.30 14.92
CA SER A 86 -47.64 12.72 13.53
C SER A 86 -46.34 13.50 13.33
N GLY A 87 -45.24 12.79 13.12
CA GLY A 87 -43.91 13.36 12.87
C GLY A 87 -42.75 12.70 13.61
N ASP A 88 -42.99 11.60 14.35
CA ASP A 88 -41.94 10.86 15.05
C ASP A 88 -40.87 10.32 14.06
N ILE A 89 -39.67 10.90 14.09
CA ILE A 89 -38.50 10.33 13.41
C ILE A 89 -38.04 9.08 14.15
N ARG A 90 -37.63 8.08 13.38
CA ARG A 90 -36.94 6.88 13.87
C ARG A 90 -35.55 6.84 13.25
N PRO A 91 -34.46 6.64 14.00
CA PRO A 91 -33.17 6.34 13.40
C PRO A 91 -33.28 5.00 12.66
N CYS A 92 -32.77 4.95 11.45
CA CYS A 92 -32.85 3.82 10.54
C CYS A 92 -31.44 3.53 10.01
N ALA A 93 -30.93 2.33 10.29
CA ALA A 93 -29.66 1.87 9.73
C ALA A 93 -29.87 1.46 8.26
N LEU A 94 -28.98 1.93 7.39
CA LEU A 94 -28.91 1.57 5.98
C LEU A 94 -27.51 1.03 5.67
N THR A 95 -27.46 -0.06 4.91
CA THR A 95 -26.23 -0.60 4.30
C THR A 95 -26.30 -0.45 2.80
N VAL A 96 -25.13 -0.30 2.17
CA VAL A 96 -24.96 -0.18 0.72
C VAL A 96 -23.98 -1.24 0.23
N ASP A 97 -24.39 -2.49 0.42
CA ASP A 97 -23.63 -3.69 0.06
C ASP A 97 -23.50 -3.86 -1.46
N ASP A 98 -22.56 -4.70 -1.89
CA ASP A 98 -22.33 -4.94 -3.31
C ASP A 98 -23.45 -5.78 -3.93
N GLY A 99 -23.89 -5.38 -5.13
CA GLY A 99 -24.97 -6.05 -5.84
C GLY A 99 -25.77 -5.12 -6.74
N SER A 100 -26.93 -5.61 -7.18
CA SER A 100 -27.80 -4.91 -8.12
C SER A 100 -28.64 -3.82 -7.46
N TRP A 101 -29.19 -2.90 -8.26
CA TRP A 101 -30.25 -1.97 -7.82
C TRP A 101 -31.47 -2.70 -7.21
N ARG A 102 -31.81 -3.91 -7.66
CA ARG A 102 -32.84 -4.77 -7.05
C ARG A 102 -32.39 -5.33 -5.69
N THR A 103 -31.11 -5.67 -5.54
CA THR A 103 -30.55 -6.12 -4.26
C THR A 103 -30.67 -5.00 -3.24
N LEU A 104 -30.20 -3.79 -3.57
CA LEU A 104 -30.28 -2.61 -2.71
C LEU A 104 -31.74 -2.24 -2.35
N LEU A 105 -32.66 -2.30 -3.32
CA LEU A 105 -34.10 -2.17 -3.09
C LEU A 105 -34.64 -3.19 -2.07
N THR A 106 -34.17 -4.43 -2.13
CA THR A 106 -34.62 -5.52 -1.24
C THR A 106 -34.01 -5.40 0.15
N THR A 107 -32.74 -4.97 0.26
CA THR A 107 -32.09 -4.65 1.54
C THR A 107 -32.78 -3.46 2.20
N ALA A 108 -33.01 -2.37 1.47
CA ALA A 108 -33.75 -1.20 1.96
C ALA A 108 -35.18 -1.55 2.42
N ALA A 109 -35.85 -2.52 1.78
CA ALA A 109 -37.15 -3.02 2.22
C ALA A 109 -37.11 -3.70 3.61
N ARG A 110 -35.97 -4.30 3.99
CA ARG A 110 -35.76 -4.89 5.33
C ARG A 110 -35.45 -3.84 6.40
N ALA A 111 -34.98 -2.65 6.01
CA ALA A 111 -34.77 -1.53 6.93
C ALA A 111 -36.10 -0.81 7.31
N VAL A 112 -37.15 -0.95 6.49
CA VAL A 112 -38.46 -0.32 6.74
C VAL A 112 -39.06 -0.75 8.07
N GLY A 113 -39.13 0.19 9.02
CA GLY A 113 -39.77 -0.02 10.32
C GLY A 113 -38.83 -0.52 11.43
N ASN A 114 -37.63 -0.98 11.08
CA ASN A 114 -36.60 -1.33 12.05
C ASN A 114 -35.91 -0.06 12.56
N ALA A 115 -36.30 0.37 13.76
CA ALA A 115 -35.64 1.45 14.47
C ALA A 115 -34.33 0.93 15.11
N VAL A 116 -33.30 1.77 15.09
CA VAL A 116 -32.02 1.54 15.79
C VAL A 116 -31.72 2.71 16.72
N ASP A 117 -30.81 2.53 17.66
CA ASP A 117 -30.21 3.65 18.39
C ASP A 117 -29.07 4.26 17.57
N GLY A 118 -29.04 5.59 17.44
CA GLY A 118 -27.99 6.29 16.71
C GLY A 118 -28.31 7.75 16.43
N ALA A 119 -27.27 8.58 16.40
CA ALA A 119 -27.38 9.95 15.89
C ALA A 119 -27.38 9.96 14.36
N PHE A 120 -28.11 10.90 13.76
CA PHE A 120 -28.21 11.10 12.32
C PHE A 120 -28.14 12.59 11.99
N GLU A 121 -27.46 12.96 10.90
CA GLU A 121 -27.46 14.33 10.37
C GLU A 121 -28.37 14.50 9.14
N THR A 122 -28.94 13.41 8.64
CA THR A 122 -29.85 13.40 7.49
C THR A 122 -31.21 12.80 7.84
N VAL A 123 -32.24 13.18 7.09
CA VAL A 123 -33.61 12.66 7.26
C VAL A 123 -34.23 12.34 5.89
N LEU A 124 -34.77 11.12 5.73
CA LEU A 124 -35.72 10.78 4.67
C LEU A 124 -37.15 10.83 5.21
N ASP A 125 -37.94 11.76 4.68
CA ASP A 125 -39.30 12.01 5.10
C ASP A 125 -40.31 11.61 4.02
N LEU A 126 -41.05 10.52 4.24
CA LEU A 126 -42.13 10.07 3.36
C LEU A 126 -43.53 10.40 3.92
N GLY A 127 -43.60 11.16 5.02
CA GLY A 127 -44.83 11.42 5.77
C GLY A 127 -45.93 12.17 4.99
N PRO A 128 -47.21 12.04 5.39
CA PRO A 128 -48.32 12.70 4.72
C PRO A 128 -48.49 14.18 5.09
N GLY A 129 -47.68 14.70 6.02
CA GLY A 129 -47.72 16.08 6.52
C GLY A 129 -46.77 17.05 5.81
N GLN A 130 -46.63 18.25 6.37
CA GLN A 130 -45.53 19.16 5.98
C GLN A 130 -44.17 18.47 6.21
N PRO A 131 -43.14 18.80 5.40
CA PRO A 131 -41.80 18.27 5.59
C PRO A 131 -41.26 18.54 7.00
N TYR A 132 -40.50 17.58 7.53
CA TYR A 132 -39.86 17.69 8.83
C TYR A 132 -38.94 18.92 8.95
N ARG A 133 -38.94 19.56 10.13
CA ARG A 133 -38.26 20.84 10.39
C ARG A 133 -37.52 20.85 11.74
N SER A 134 -36.44 20.07 11.82
CA SER A 134 -35.38 20.29 12.84
C SER A 134 -34.43 21.43 12.42
N PRO A 135 -33.75 22.09 13.38
CA PRO A 135 -32.59 22.95 13.13
C PRO A 135 -31.25 22.19 13.02
N ASP A 136 -31.19 20.94 13.48
CA ASP A 136 -29.97 20.15 13.69
C ASP A 136 -29.59 19.40 12.41
N ALA A 137 -30.57 18.78 11.74
CA ALA A 137 -30.38 18.02 10.51
C ALA A 137 -29.77 18.88 9.39
N ALA A 138 -28.67 18.40 8.80
CA ALA A 138 -27.98 19.01 7.67
C ALA A 138 -28.83 18.98 6.39
N LEU A 139 -29.53 17.87 6.16
CA LEU A 139 -30.39 17.64 5.00
C LEU A 139 -31.63 16.81 5.36
N THR A 140 -32.82 17.32 5.05
CA THR A 140 -34.07 16.57 5.01
C THR A 140 -34.50 16.42 3.55
N VAL A 141 -34.73 15.19 3.10
CA VAL A 141 -35.20 14.84 1.76
C VAL A 141 -36.61 14.29 1.87
N ALA A 142 -37.56 14.92 1.20
CA ALA A 142 -38.98 14.59 1.31
C ALA A 142 -39.62 14.37 -0.07
N LEU A 143 -40.02 13.14 -0.38
CA LEU A 143 -40.79 12.87 -1.60
C LEU A 143 -42.28 13.06 -1.30
N ARG A 144 -42.95 13.90 -2.10
CA ARG A 144 -44.39 14.21 -2.00
C ARG A 144 -45.08 14.05 -3.35
N SER A 145 -46.41 14.09 -3.35
CA SER A 145 -47.23 14.13 -4.57
C SER A 145 -48.07 15.42 -4.54
N GLY A 146 -47.82 16.31 -5.50
CA GLY A 146 -48.55 17.56 -5.70
C GLY A 146 -49.46 17.53 -6.93
N PRO A 147 -50.14 18.64 -7.26
CA PRO A 147 -51.07 18.72 -8.40
C PRO A 147 -50.43 18.41 -9.76
N GLU A 148 -49.15 18.72 -9.93
CA GLU A 148 -48.40 18.51 -11.18
C GLU A 148 -47.69 17.15 -11.24
N GLY A 149 -47.71 16.36 -10.17
CA GLY A 149 -47.06 15.06 -10.07
C GLY A 149 -46.20 14.88 -8.81
N PRO A 150 -45.35 13.84 -8.77
CA PRO A 150 -44.42 13.62 -7.66
C PRO A 150 -43.25 14.62 -7.70
N ALA A 151 -42.84 15.10 -6.53
CA ALA A 151 -41.74 16.06 -6.39
C ALA A 151 -40.85 15.72 -5.18
N LEU A 152 -39.55 15.91 -5.36
CA LEU A 152 -38.52 15.78 -4.34
C LEU A 152 -38.30 17.16 -3.71
N HIS A 153 -38.62 17.31 -2.44
CA HIS A 153 -38.39 18.52 -1.67
C HIS A 153 -37.16 18.33 -0.79
N LEU A 154 -36.16 19.20 -0.92
CA LEU A 154 -34.99 19.23 -0.05
C LEU A 154 -35.11 20.42 0.89
N ARG A 155 -34.97 20.19 2.20
CA ARG A 155 -34.73 21.24 3.19
C ARG A 155 -33.31 21.04 3.71
N TYR A 156 -32.47 22.06 3.62
CA TYR A 156 -31.04 21.93 3.91
C TYR A 156 -30.50 23.12 4.72
N ARG A 157 -29.41 22.89 5.44
CA ARG A 157 -28.70 23.90 6.22
C ARG A 157 -27.80 24.76 5.33
N THR A 158 -27.97 26.07 5.42
CA THR A 158 -27.19 27.08 4.66
C THR A 158 -25.79 27.33 5.22
N ASP A 159 -25.37 26.59 6.25
CA ASP A 159 -23.98 26.46 6.71
C ASP A 159 -23.33 25.12 6.29
N VAL A 160 -24.01 24.35 5.42
CA VAL A 160 -23.54 23.04 4.90
C VAL A 160 -23.59 23.03 3.37
N LEU A 161 -24.77 23.32 2.81
CA LEU A 161 -25.05 23.29 1.36
C LEU A 161 -25.48 24.66 0.86
N ASP A 162 -24.96 25.05 -0.29
CA ASP A 162 -25.50 26.15 -1.11
C ASP A 162 -26.66 25.65 -2.01
N ALA A 163 -27.26 26.56 -2.78
CA ALA A 163 -28.39 26.23 -3.65
C ALA A 163 -28.03 25.30 -4.82
N GLU A 164 -26.83 25.43 -5.38
CA GLU A 164 -26.36 24.50 -6.42
C GLU A 164 -26.02 23.13 -5.84
N ALA A 165 -25.49 23.09 -4.61
CA ALA A 165 -25.21 21.85 -3.89
C ALA A 165 -26.50 21.08 -3.62
N ALA A 166 -27.56 21.77 -3.22
CA ALA A 166 -28.89 21.18 -3.09
C ALA A 166 -29.45 20.67 -4.43
N GLU A 167 -29.28 21.40 -5.53
CA GLU A 167 -29.68 20.94 -6.88
C GLU A 167 -28.85 19.73 -7.37
N ARG A 168 -27.53 19.71 -7.12
CA ARG A 168 -26.67 18.53 -7.40
C ARG A 168 -27.13 17.30 -6.63
N VAL A 169 -27.33 17.44 -5.32
CA VAL A 169 -27.85 16.36 -4.47
C VAL A 169 -29.24 15.90 -4.93
N ALA A 170 -30.16 16.82 -5.24
CA ALA A 170 -31.48 16.48 -5.81
C ALA A 170 -31.37 15.75 -7.16
N GLY A 171 -30.38 16.10 -7.98
CA GLY A 171 -30.01 15.41 -9.21
C GLY A 171 -29.66 13.95 -8.96
N TYR A 172 -28.77 13.66 -8.00
CA TYR A 172 -28.33 12.29 -7.70
C TYR A 172 -29.50 11.35 -7.34
N TYR A 173 -30.55 11.83 -6.64
CA TYR A 173 -31.77 11.05 -6.39
C TYR A 173 -32.53 10.70 -7.67
N VAL A 174 -32.60 11.62 -8.63
CA VAL A 174 -33.23 11.38 -9.93
C VAL A 174 -32.40 10.36 -10.72
N THR A 175 -31.08 10.55 -10.81
CA THR A 175 -30.16 9.62 -11.47
C THR A 175 -30.24 8.20 -10.89
N ALA A 176 -30.25 8.06 -9.56
CA ALA A 176 -30.42 6.78 -8.88
C ALA A 176 -31.74 6.08 -9.24
N TRP A 177 -32.84 6.83 -9.31
CA TRP A 177 -34.13 6.29 -9.77
C TRP A 177 -34.14 5.94 -11.27
N GLU A 178 -33.43 6.69 -12.12
CA GLU A 178 -33.33 6.41 -13.55
C GLU A 178 -32.56 5.12 -13.81
N HIS A 179 -31.41 4.93 -13.18
CA HIS A 179 -30.65 3.67 -13.23
C HIS A 179 -31.47 2.49 -12.70
N MET A 180 -32.05 2.63 -11.50
CA MET A 180 -32.92 1.61 -10.88
C MET A 180 -34.11 1.25 -11.79
N ALA A 181 -34.71 2.22 -12.49
CA ALA A 181 -35.82 1.99 -13.42
C ALA A 181 -35.40 1.45 -14.79
N ALA A 182 -34.15 1.66 -15.20
CA ALA A 182 -33.58 1.26 -16.49
C ALA A 182 -32.99 -0.14 -16.45
N ALA A 183 -32.07 -0.39 -15.52
CA ALA A 183 -31.30 -1.62 -15.39
C ALA A 183 -31.30 -2.10 -13.92
N PRO A 184 -32.45 -2.59 -13.39
CA PRO A 184 -32.58 -2.99 -12.00
C PRO A 184 -31.64 -4.15 -11.59
N ASP A 185 -31.14 -4.91 -12.55
CA ASP A 185 -30.19 -6.02 -12.35
C ASP A 185 -28.72 -5.59 -12.46
N ALA A 186 -28.43 -4.37 -12.92
CA ALA A 186 -27.06 -3.86 -13.02
C ALA A 186 -26.48 -3.48 -11.64
N PRO A 187 -25.16 -3.60 -11.43
CA PRO A 187 -24.50 -3.17 -10.20
C PRO A 187 -24.78 -1.70 -9.89
N TRP A 188 -25.23 -1.41 -8.66
CA TRP A 188 -25.58 -0.03 -8.32
C TRP A 188 -24.33 0.86 -8.18
N ARG A 189 -23.23 0.34 -7.63
CA ARG A 189 -21.91 1.03 -7.61
C ARG A 189 -21.36 1.30 -9.01
N GLY A 190 -21.60 0.39 -9.96
CA GLY A 190 -21.23 0.56 -11.37
C GLY A 190 -22.04 1.63 -12.12
N SER A 191 -23.02 2.27 -11.47
CA SER A 191 -23.93 3.24 -12.05
C SER A 191 -23.64 4.65 -11.50
N SER A 192 -22.84 5.45 -12.22
CA SER A 192 -22.48 6.80 -11.76
C SER A 192 -23.72 7.68 -11.53
N LEU A 193 -23.76 8.37 -10.38
CA LEU A 193 -24.84 9.29 -10.02
C LEU A 193 -24.64 10.71 -10.57
N LEU A 194 -23.42 11.03 -11.03
CA LEU A 194 -23.04 12.33 -11.55
C LEU A 194 -23.83 12.65 -12.83
N SER A 195 -24.12 13.94 -13.05
CA SER A 195 -24.62 14.40 -14.35
C SER A 195 -23.51 14.44 -15.39
N ASP A 196 -23.85 14.37 -16.68
CA ASP A 196 -22.89 14.51 -17.79
C ASP A 196 -22.07 15.81 -17.71
N ASP A 197 -22.67 16.89 -17.17
CA ASP A 197 -22.00 18.18 -16.98
C ASP A 197 -21.01 18.16 -15.80
N GLU A 198 -21.35 17.47 -14.70
CA GLU A 198 -20.45 17.30 -13.56
C GLU A 198 -19.31 16.34 -13.88
N LEU A 199 -19.59 15.22 -14.55
CA LEU A 199 -18.56 14.27 -14.99
C LEU A 199 -17.57 14.95 -15.95
N ARG A 200 -18.07 15.69 -16.94
CA ARG A 200 -17.24 16.50 -17.85
C ARG A 200 -16.46 17.59 -17.11
N ARG A 201 -17.03 18.20 -16.07
CA ARG A 201 -16.33 19.16 -15.22
C ARG A 201 -15.18 18.49 -14.47
N GLN A 202 -15.39 17.35 -13.81
CA GLN A 202 -14.32 16.66 -13.10
C GLN A 202 -13.23 16.11 -14.03
N LEU A 203 -13.61 15.51 -15.17
CA LEU A 203 -12.65 14.89 -16.09
C LEU A 203 -11.82 15.87 -16.92
N HIS A 204 -12.34 17.07 -17.19
CA HIS A 204 -11.70 18.04 -18.11
C HIS A 204 -11.63 19.48 -17.57
N GLY A 205 -12.61 19.91 -16.77
CA GLY A 205 -12.67 21.25 -16.18
C GLY A 205 -11.93 21.42 -14.84
N MET A 206 -11.42 20.32 -14.26
CA MET A 206 -10.59 20.31 -13.04
C MET A 206 -9.15 19.82 -13.33
N ALA A 207 -8.85 19.48 -14.58
CA ALA A 207 -7.48 19.25 -15.04
C ALA A 207 -6.68 20.56 -15.05
N GLY A 208 -5.37 20.46 -14.84
CA GLY A 208 -4.46 21.60 -14.97
C GLY A 208 -4.37 22.06 -16.43
N PRO A 209 -4.22 23.38 -16.68
CA PRO A 209 -4.33 23.94 -18.02
C PRO A 209 -3.24 23.40 -18.97
N ALA A 210 -3.63 23.15 -20.22
CA ALA A 210 -2.71 22.66 -21.24
C ALA A 210 -1.65 23.72 -21.61
N ARG A 211 -0.39 23.31 -21.68
CA ARG A 211 0.77 24.13 -22.06
C ARG A 211 1.66 23.34 -22.99
N ALA A 212 1.99 23.89 -24.16
CA ALA A 212 3.02 23.29 -25.01
C ALA A 212 4.37 23.31 -24.27
N LEU A 213 4.98 22.14 -24.08
CA LEU A 213 6.34 22.04 -23.56
C LEU A 213 7.34 22.42 -24.65
N PRO A 214 8.52 22.97 -24.29
CA PRO A 214 9.59 23.15 -25.25
C PRO A 214 10.11 21.78 -25.70
N ASP A 215 10.50 21.64 -26.97
CA ASP A 215 11.25 20.47 -27.44
C ASP A 215 12.73 20.60 -27.03
N ARG A 216 12.93 20.70 -25.71
CA ARG A 216 14.20 20.92 -25.01
C ARG A 216 14.19 20.23 -23.66
N ARG A 217 15.32 19.66 -23.29
CA ARG A 217 15.55 18.95 -22.03
C ARG A 217 16.30 19.90 -21.10
N PHE A 218 16.32 19.60 -19.80
CA PHE A 218 16.91 20.50 -18.80
C PHE A 218 18.33 21.01 -19.20
N HIS A 219 19.22 20.12 -19.65
CA HIS A 219 20.59 20.51 -20.00
C HIS A 219 20.65 21.43 -21.24
N GLU A 220 19.75 21.27 -22.22
CA GLU A 220 19.69 22.15 -23.40
C GLU A 220 19.20 23.55 -23.02
N LEU A 221 18.19 23.64 -22.16
CA LEU A 221 17.69 24.92 -21.63
C LEU A 221 18.76 25.65 -20.80
N PHE A 222 19.58 24.90 -20.05
CA PHE A 222 20.76 25.44 -19.38
C PHE A 222 21.81 25.92 -20.39
N GLU A 223 22.13 25.14 -21.41
CA GLU A 223 23.08 25.52 -22.47
C GLU A 223 22.65 26.78 -23.24
N GLU A 224 21.35 26.98 -23.47
CA GLU A 224 20.80 28.22 -24.03
C GLU A 224 21.06 29.42 -23.10
N GLN A 225 20.95 29.28 -21.78
CA GLN A 225 21.35 30.34 -20.84
C GLN A 225 22.87 30.56 -20.79
N VAL A 226 23.69 29.51 -20.86
CA VAL A 226 25.15 29.61 -20.91
C VAL A 226 25.60 30.40 -22.14
N ALA A 227 24.97 30.18 -23.30
CA ALA A 227 25.27 30.91 -24.52
C ALA A 227 24.87 32.41 -24.45
N LEU A 228 23.86 32.76 -23.66
CA LEU A 228 23.39 34.13 -23.46
C LEU A 228 24.15 34.89 -22.37
N ARG A 229 24.59 34.20 -21.31
CA ARG A 229 25.02 34.78 -20.03
C ARG A 229 26.26 34.09 -19.43
N PRO A 230 27.34 33.81 -20.18
CA PRO A 230 28.44 32.95 -19.72
C PRO A 230 29.11 33.47 -18.44
N ASP A 231 29.29 34.78 -18.31
CA ASP A 231 29.97 35.42 -17.17
C ASP A 231 29.06 35.67 -15.95
N ALA A 232 27.76 35.35 -16.02
CA ALA A 232 26.83 35.54 -14.91
C ALA A 232 26.98 34.43 -13.86
N THR A 233 26.77 34.73 -12.57
CA THR A 233 26.85 33.74 -11.50
C THR A 233 25.68 32.75 -11.53
N ALA A 234 25.95 31.50 -11.90
CA ALA A 234 24.95 30.42 -11.92
C ALA A 234 24.66 29.87 -10.52
N ALA A 235 25.72 29.66 -9.71
CA ALA A 235 25.59 29.06 -8.39
C ALA A 235 26.60 29.58 -7.37
N VAL A 236 26.23 29.51 -6.09
CA VAL A 236 27.03 29.94 -4.93
C VAL A 236 26.94 28.89 -3.81
N HIS A 237 28.06 28.62 -3.14
CA HIS A 237 28.17 27.77 -1.96
C HIS A 237 29.24 28.35 -1.03
N GLY A 238 28.89 28.70 0.22
CA GLY A 238 29.84 29.32 1.16
C GLY A 238 30.39 30.67 0.66
N SER A 239 31.70 30.72 0.38
CA SER A 239 32.40 31.85 -0.27
C SER A 239 32.49 31.72 -1.79
N ASP A 240 32.22 30.53 -2.33
CA ASP A 240 32.65 30.13 -3.66
C ASP A 240 31.47 30.18 -4.64
N SER A 241 31.77 30.35 -5.92
CA SER A 241 30.75 30.46 -6.96
C SER A 241 31.22 29.94 -8.30
N HIS A 242 30.31 29.41 -9.10
CA HIS A 242 30.53 29.20 -10.53
C HIS A 242 29.70 30.18 -11.34
N THR A 243 30.29 30.74 -12.39
CA THR A 243 29.55 31.32 -13.50
C THR A 243 28.87 30.25 -14.36
N TYR A 244 27.95 30.65 -15.23
CA TYR A 244 27.33 29.74 -16.21
C TYR A 244 28.38 29.06 -17.08
N GLY A 245 29.40 29.80 -17.55
CA GLY A 245 30.50 29.26 -18.35
C GLY A 245 31.33 28.21 -17.61
N GLU A 246 31.75 28.51 -16.37
CA GLU A 246 32.56 27.58 -15.55
C GLU A 246 31.79 26.31 -15.17
N LEU A 247 30.52 26.46 -14.75
CA LEU A 247 29.64 25.34 -14.42
C LEU A 247 29.43 24.43 -15.64
N ASN A 248 29.20 25.03 -16.81
CA ASN A 248 29.04 24.29 -18.07
C ASN A 248 30.34 23.57 -18.49
N ALA A 249 31.49 24.23 -18.40
CA ALA A 249 32.79 23.63 -18.73
C ALA A 249 33.15 22.45 -17.79
N LYS A 250 32.85 22.55 -16.49
CA LYS A 250 32.97 21.42 -15.55
C LYS A 250 31.99 20.29 -15.90
N ALA A 251 30.71 20.59 -16.07
CA ALA A 251 29.68 19.60 -16.40
C ALA A 251 29.94 18.89 -17.74
N ASN A 252 30.48 19.60 -18.75
CA ASN A 252 30.87 19.03 -20.03
C ASN A 252 32.01 18.01 -19.89
N ARG A 253 33.08 18.34 -19.14
CA ARG A 253 34.16 17.39 -18.84
C ARG A 253 33.64 16.10 -18.21
N ILE A 254 32.78 16.25 -17.19
CA ILE A 254 32.16 15.10 -16.50
C ILE A 254 31.30 14.29 -17.49
N ALA A 255 30.50 14.95 -18.34
CA ALA A 255 29.69 14.26 -19.34
C ALA A 255 30.54 13.47 -20.36
N HIS A 256 31.65 14.03 -20.84
CA HIS A 256 32.60 13.32 -21.70
C HIS A 256 33.29 12.16 -20.96
N ALA A 257 33.62 12.31 -19.67
CA ALA A 257 34.16 11.23 -18.84
C ALA A 257 33.18 10.07 -18.62
N LEU A 258 31.88 10.37 -18.52
CA LEU A 258 30.79 9.37 -18.48
C LEU A 258 30.62 8.67 -19.83
N LEU A 259 30.63 9.44 -20.93
CA LEU A 259 30.52 8.90 -22.30
C LEU A 259 31.72 8.03 -22.70
N ALA A 260 32.91 8.32 -22.18
CA ALA A 260 34.14 7.55 -22.40
C ALA A 260 34.14 6.14 -21.74
N ARG A 261 33.06 5.78 -21.02
CA ARG A 261 32.90 4.52 -20.27
C ARG A 261 31.82 3.61 -20.85
N ASP A 262 31.51 3.76 -22.14
CA ASP A 262 30.55 2.95 -22.91
C ASP A 262 29.14 2.84 -22.27
N LEU A 263 28.72 3.88 -21.54
CA LEU A 263 27.37 3.96 -20.97
C LEU A 263 26.33 4.08 -22.09
N GLY A 264 25.33 3.19 -22.05
CA GLY A 264 24.20 3.21 -22.99
C GLY A 264 23.19 4.33 -22.69
N PRO A 265 22.26 4.61 -23.63
CA PRO A 265 21.15 5.52 -23.38
C PRO A 265 20.31 5.09 -22.17
N GLU A 266 19.87 6.04 -21.34
CA GLU A 266 19.19 5.79 -20.05
C GLU A 266 20.02 5.04 -19.00
N ALA A 267 21.34 4.87 -19.17
CA ALA A 267 22.19 4.24 -18.15
C ALA A 267 22.07 5.02 -16.82
N VAL A 268 21.87 4.28 -15.72
CA VAL A 268 21.76 4.87 -14.38
C VAL A 268 23.16 5.20 -13.85
N VAL A 269 23.37 6.47 -13.51
CA VAL A 269 24.57 6.98 -12.84
C VAL A 269 24.19 7.47 -11.45
N ALA A 270 24.78 6.84 -10.43
CA ALA A 270 24.66 7.32 -9.07
C ALA A 270 25.57 8.54 -8.85
N VAL A 271 25.12 9.49 -8.01
CA VAL A 271 25.98 10.54 -7.47
C VAL A 271 25.91 10.48 -5.94
N VAL A 272 27.07 10.43 -5.32
CA VAL A 272 27.28 10.19 -3.87
C VAL A 272 28.31 11.19 -3.35
N THR A 273 27.86 12.43 -3.15
CA THR A 273 28.68 13.62 -2.83
C THR A 273 27.98 14.50 -1.81
N GLU A 274 28.70 15.28 -1.02
CA GLU A 274 28.14 16.36 -0.21
C GLU A 274 27.56 17.51 -1.07
N ARG A 275 26.74 18.36 -0.47
CA ARG A 275 26.02 19.44 -1.18
C ARG A 275 26.91 20.65 -1.44
N HIS A 276 27.74 20.57 -2.49
CA HIS A 276 28.63 21.63 -2.94
C HIS A 276 28.53 21.90 -4.46
N LEU A 277 29.27 22.88 -4.98
CA LEU A 277 29.18 23.27 -6.41
C LEU A 277 29.49 22.11 -7.39
N ASP A 278 30.42 21.21 -7.05
CA ASP A 278 30.77 20.09 -7.92
C ASP A 278 29.74 18.94 -7.92
N TRP A 279 28.83 18.87 -6.94
CA TRP A 279 27.63 18.02 -7.01
C TRP A 279 26.70 18.53 -8.12
N GLN A 280 26.46 19.85 -8.18
CA GLN A 280 25.69 20.46 -9.26
C GLN A 280 26.32 20.21 -10.64
N ALA A 281 27.66 20.33 -10.75
CA ALA A 281 28.37 20.02 -11.98
C ALA A 281 28.23 18.53 -12.38
N ALA A 282 28.29 17.60 -11.42
CA ALA A 282 28.08 16.18 -11.65
C ALA A 282 26.65 15.87 -12.15
N VAL A 283 25.62 16.42 -11.49
CA VAL A 283 24.20 16.23 -11.89
C VAL A 283 23.95 16.76 -13.31
N ILE A 284 24.47 17.95 -13.64
CA ILE A 284 24.35 18.51 -15.01
C ILE A 284 25.15 17.64 -16.01
N GLY A 285 26.30 17.10 -15.62
CA GLY A 285 27.10 16.18 -16.43
C GLY A 285 26.38 14.87 -16.78
N VAL A 286 25.67 14.27 -15.82
CA VAL A 286 24.82 13.09 -16.03
C VAL A 286 23.74 13.37 -17.08
N PHE A 287 23.02 14.49 -16.95
CA PHE A 287 22.01 14.88 -17.94
C PHE A 287 22.59 15.14 -19.34
N LYS A 288 23.77 15.76 -19.44
CA LYS A 288 24.49 16.02 -20.71
C LYS A 288 25.02 14.75 -21.39
N ALA A 289 25.24 13.68 -20.63
CA ALA A 289 25.60 12.37 -21.16
C ALA A 289 24.39 11.56 -21.67
N GLY A 290 23.14 12.03 -21.42
CA GLY A 290 21.93 11.25 -21.70
C GLY A 290 21.70 10.07 -20.75
N ALA A 291 22.31 10.14 -19.56
CA ALA A 291 22.19 9.18 -18.48
C ALA A 291 21.13 9.60 -17.45
N ALA A 292 20.59 8.64 -16.72
CA ALA A 292 19.56 8.86 -15.70
C ALA A 292 20.19 9.05 -14.31
N TYR A 293 19.82 10.13 -13.62
CA TYR A 293 20.38 10.52 -12.33
C TYR A 293 19.82 9.70 -11.15
N LEU A 294 20.70 9.14 -10.32
CA LEU A 294 20.37 8.49 -9.04
C LEU A 294 21.08 9.19 -7.87
N PRO A 295 20.38 10.00 -7.04
CA PRO A 295 20.96 10.59 -5.84
C PRO A 295 21.04 9.62 -4.66
N ILE A 296 22.21 9.54 -4.03
CA ILE A 296 22.41 8.82 -2.78
C ILE A 296 23.14 9.73 -1.79
N GLU A 297 22.51 10.05 -0.65
CA GLU A 297 23.20 10.76 0.43
C GLU A 297 24.44 9.97 0.93
N PRO A 298 25.63 10.58 1.04
CA PRO A 298 26.86 9.87 1.38
C PRO A 298 26.82 9.24 2.77
N GLY A 299 26.05 9.83 3.71
CA GLY A 299 25.82 9.29 5.04
C GLY A 299 24.90 8.06 5.12
N LEU A 300 24.35 7.55 4.01
CA LEU A 300 23.51 6.35 4.04
C LEU A 300 24.32 5.08 4.38
N PRO A 301 23.79 4.16 5.22
CA PRO A 301 24.47 2.90 5.53
C PRO A 301 24.81 2.09 4.28
N ALA A 302 26.03 1.54 4.23
CA ALA A 302 26.57 0.88 3.05
C ALA A 302 25.68 -0.28 2.53
N GLU A 303 25.01 -1.01 3.43
CA GLU A 303 24.08 -2.09 3.07
C GLU A 303 22.85 -1.57 2.30
N ARG A 304 22.31 -0.41 2.71
CA ARG A 304 21.17 0.25 2.05
C ARG A 304 21.58 0.90 0.73
N MET A 305 22.75 1.53 0.70
CA MET A 305 23.39 2.07 -0.51
C MET A 305 23.60 0.97 -1.56
N GLY A 306 24.13 -0.19 -1.15
CA GLY A 306 24.36 -1.33 -2.04
C GLY A 306 23.07 -1.87 -2.67
N ARG A 307 22.00 -2.03 -1.86
CA ARG A 307 20.68 -2.43 -2.40
C ARG A 307 20.08 -1.40 -3.36
N MET A 308 20.31 -0.11 -3.17
CA MET A 308 19.89 0.93 -4.12
C MET A 308 20.68 0.88 -5.43
N LEU A 309 21.99 0.66 -5.37
CA LEU A 309 22.88 0.52 -6.54
C LEU A 309 22.55 -0.74 -7.35
N GLU A 310 22.41 -1.89 -6.68
CA GLU A 310 22.02 -3.16 -7.30
C GLU A 310 20.62 -3.09 -7.92
N ARG A 311 19.61 -2.64 -7.14
CA ARG A 311 18.21 -2.61 -7.61
C ARG A 311 17.97 -1.66 -8.77
N SER A 312 18.74 -0.57 -8.87
CA SER A 312 18.67 0.35 -10.01
C SER A 312 19.40 -0.13 -11.26
N GLY A 313 20.23 -1.18 -11.17
CA GLY A 313 21.11 -1.60 -12.25
C GLY A 313 22.22 -0.59 -12.54
N CYS A 314 22.60 0.22 -11.54
CA CYS A 314 23.60 1.27 -11.65
C CYS A 314 24.97 0.68 -12.02
N ARG A 315 25.63 1.24 -13.03
CA ARG A 315 26.96 0.80 -13.53
C ARG A 315 28.09 1.76 -13.23
N LEU A 316 27.78 2.99 -12.82
CA LEU A 316 28.79 3.99 -12.45
C LEU A 316 28.29 4.85 -11.28
N ALA A 317 29.13 5.03 -10.27
CA ALA A 317 28.92 5.99 -9.18
C ALA A 317 29.96 7.11 -9.23
N LEU A 318 29.48 8.35 -9.38
CA LEU A 318 30.26 9.57 -9.15
C LEU A 318 30.30 9.86 -7.64
N THR A 319 31.48 10.16 -7.10
CA THR A 319 31.65 10.46 -5.68
C THR A 319 32.70 11.55 -5.44
N GLU A 320 32.82 12.01 -4.20
CA GLU A 320 33.85 12.97 -3.79
C GLU A 320 35.17 12.28 -3.43
N GLU A 321 36.25 13.07 -3.36
CA GLU A 321 37.54 12.56 -2.93
C GLU A 321 37.52 12.21 -1.43
N GLY A 322 37.82 10.96 -1.09
CA GLY A 322 37.67 10.41 0.27
C GLY A 322 36.33 9.70 0.51
N GLY A 323 35.21 10.21 -0.03
CA GLY A 323 33.88 9.59 0.07
C GLY A 323 33.80 8.19 -0.58
N SER A 324 34.66 7.93 -1.58
CA SER A 324 34.78 6.63 -2.26
C SER A 324 34.96 5.44 -1.32
N GLY A 325 35.55 5.61 -0.13
CA GLY A 325 35.74 4.55 0.85
C GLY A 325 34.44 3.93 1.40
N GLN A 326 33.32 4.65 1.36
CA GLN A 326 31.99 4.13 1.72
C GLN A 326 31.27 3.55 0.50
N VAL A 327 31.35 4.23 -0.66
CA VAL A 327 30.79 3.76 -1.93
C VAL A 327 31.37 2.41 -2.34
N VAL A 328 32.69 2.23 -2.27
CA VAL A 328 33.39 0.96 -2.60
C VAL A 328 33.02 -0.18 -1.64
N ARG A 329 32.57 0.10 -0.41
CA ARG A 329 32.04 -0.94 0.51
C ARG A 329 30.59 -1.33 0.18
N ALA A 330 29.84 -0.45 -0.46
CA ALA A 330 28.47 -0.67 -0.91
C ALA A 330 28.41 -1.21 -2.36
N ALA A 331 29.49 -1.07 -3.13
CA ALA A 331 29.54 -1.34 -4.56
C ALA A 331 29.31 -2.82 -4.90
N PRO A 332 28.37 -3.14 -5.82
CA PRO A 332 28.39 -4.38 -6.57
C PRO A 332 29.71 -4.55 -7.34
N ALA A 333 30.13 -5.80 -7.61
CA ALA A 333 31.43 -6.11 -8.19
C ALA A 333 31.71 -5.49 -9.59
N ASP A 334 30.65 -5.14 -10.33
CA ASP A 334 30.70 -4.58 -11.69
C ASP A 334 30.46 -3.04 -11.74
N LEU A 335 30.47 -2.35 -10.59
CA LEU A 335 30.25 -0.90 -10.51
C LEU A 335 31.57 -0.11 -10.67
N ASP A 336 31.66 0.76 -11.67
CA ASP A 336 32.76 1.75 -11.72
C ASP A 336 32.53 2.85 -10.67
N VAL A 337 33.59 3.27 -9.98
CA VAL A 337 33.53 4.30 -8.92
C VAL A 337 34.56 5.38 -9.23
N LEU A 338 34.06 6.54 -9.63
CA LEU A 338 34.85 7.65 -10.15
C LEU A 338 34.71 8.88 -9.23
N THR A 339 35.82 9.51 -8.83
CA THR A 339 35.73 10.79 -8.13
C THR A 339 35.45 11.91 -9.13
N VAL A 340 34.66 12.92 -8.74
CA VAL A 340 34.38 14.09 -9.59
C VAL A 340 35.67 14.83 -9.95
N ALA A 341 36.67 14.84 -9.06
CA ALA A 341 38.01 15.34 -9.34
C ALA A 341 38.70 14.56 -10.49
N ALA A 342 38.74 13.22 -10.42
CA ALA A 342 39.32 12.40 -11.47
C ALA A 342 38.59 12.55 -12.82
N ALA A 343 37.26 12.67 -12.82
CA ALA A 343 36.47 12.94 -14.02
C ALA A 343 36.82 14.29 -14.69
N LEU A 344 37.28 15.28 -13.92
CA LEU A 344 37.77 16.57 -14.43
C LEU A 344 39.25 16.49 -14.88
N ASP A 345 40.08 15.74 -14.16
CA ASP A 345 41.52 15.58 -14.42
C ASP A 345 41.85 14.66 -15.62
N GLU A 346 40.90 13.84 -16.08
CA GLU A 346 41.03 13.02 -17.30
C GLU A 346 41.29 13.84 -18.59
N GLY A 347 41.18 15.17 -18.54
CA GLY A 347 41.57 16.05 -19.65
C GLY A 347 40.57 16.13 -20.80
N HIS A 348 39.32 15.74 -20.53
CA HIS A 348 38.23 15.74 -21.52
C HIS A 348 37.87 17.15 -22.04
N PRO A 349 37.16 17.25 -23.19
CA PRO A 349 36.79 18.54 -23.76
C PRO A 349 35.80 19.34 -22.90
N GLU A 350 35.91 20.67 -22.97
CA GLU A 350 34.99 21.60 -22.28
C GLU A 350 33.73 21.97 -23.10
N HIS A 351 33.55 21.42 -24.31
CA HIS A 351 32.40 21.73 -25.18
C HIS A 351 31.22 20.78 -24.95
N ASN A 352 30.00 21.25 -25.22
CA ASN A 352 28.76 20.50 -24.99
C ASN A 352 28.77 19.19 -25.81
N PRO A 353 28.53 18.01 -25.21
CA PRO A 353 28.61 16.72 -25.92
C PRO A 353 27.65 16.55 -27.11
N GLY A 354 26.54 17.30 -27.15
CA GLY A 354 25.57 17.24 -28.25
C GLY A 354 24.71 15.97 -28.31
N ILE A 355 24.68 15.17 -27.24
CA ILE A 355 23.85 13.97 -27.12
C ILE A 355 22.36 14.34 -27.32
N GLN A 356 21.68 13.58 -28.17
CA GLN A 356 20.26 13.78 -28.45
C GLN A 356 19.42 12.95 -27.48
N VAL A 357 18.81 13.62 -26.50
CA VAL A 357 17.91 13.01 -25.52
C VAL A 357 16.46 13.18 -25.95
N ALA A 358 15.66 12.14 -25.80
CA ALA A 358 14.24 12.10 -26.15
C ALA A 358 13.32 12.51 -24.97
N PRO A 359 12.12 13.07 -25.23
CA PRO A 359 11.20 13.56 -24.20
C PRO A 359 10.77 12.48 -23.19
N GLY A 360 10.51 11.26 -23.68
CA GLY A 360 10.14 10.10 -22.86
C GLY A 360 11.30 9.31 -22.26
N GLN A 361 12.56 9.78 -22.37
CA GLN A 361 13.68 9.09 -21.73
C GLN A 361 13.73 9.36 -20.22
N LEU A 362 14.28 8.40 -19.47
CA LEU A 362 14.50 8.54 -18.03
C LEU A 362 15.44 9.71 -17.73
N ALA A 363 14.95 10.64 -16.91
CA ALA A 363 15.73 11.74 -16.37
C ALA A 363 16.39 11.35 -15.04
N TYR A 364 15.64 10.69 -14.15
CA TYR A 364 16.12 10.35 -12.81
C TYR A 364 15.34 9.21 -12.15
N LEU A 365 15.93 8.65 -11.09
CA LEU A 365 15.34 7.63 -10.23
C LEU A 365 15.47 8.03 -8.76
N TYR A 366 14.35 8.18 -8.06
CA TYR A 366 14.32 8.47 -6.62
C TYR A 366 13.81 7.28 -5.82
N PHE A 367 14.59 6.81 -4.86
CA PHE A 367 14.19 5.71 -3.97
C PHE A 367 13.34 6.21 -2.80
N THR A 368 12.12 5.70 -2.71
CA THR A 368 11.21 5.90 -1.58
C THR A 368 11.13 4.62 -0.73
N SER A 369 10.69 4.78 0.52
CA SER A 369 10.42 3.66 1.43
C SER A 369 9.35 2.71 0.85
N GLY A 370 9.46 1.42 1.17
CA GLY A 370 8.61 0.38 0.59
C GLY A 370 7.88 -0.47 1.63
N SER A 371 6.59 -0.69 1.42
CA SER A 371 5.70 -1.42 2.35
C SER A 371 6.16 -2.85 2.73
N THR A 372 6.94 -3.53 1.89
CA THR A 372 7.54 -4.85 2.20
C THR A 372 8.90 -4.76 2.91
N GLY A 373 9.37 -3.56 3.23
CA GLY A 373 10.64 -3.30 3.89
C GLY A 373 11.88 -3.21 3.00
N GLU A 374 11.70 -3.12 1.69
CA GLU A 374 12.78 -2.82 0.74
C GLU A 374 12.40 -1.62 -0.16
N PRO A 375 13.31 -0.63 -0.34
CA PRO A 375 13.07 0.59 -1.12
C PRO A 375 12.63 0.37 -2.59
N LYS A 376 11.91 1.36 -3.13
CA LYS A 376 11.42 1.40 -4.53
C LYS A 376 11.90 2.66 -5.24
N GLY A 377 12.69 2.51 -6.30
CA GLY A 377 13.13 3.61 -7.16
C GLY A 377 12.06 3.99 -8.17
N ALA A 378 11.41 5.15 -7.99
CA ALA A 378 10.42 5.67 -8.94
C ALA A 378 11.13 6.27 -10.16
N MET A 379 10.76 5.81 -11.35
CA MET A 379 11.38 6.19 -12.63
C MET A 379 10.65 7.39 -13.26
N CYS A 380 11.30 8.54 -13.37
CA CYS A 380 10.72 9.76 -13.97
C CYS A 380 11.36 10.08 -15.32
N GLU A 381 10.55 10.61 -16.24
CA GLU A 381 10.93 10.91 -17.62
C GLU A 381 11.13 12.42 -17.85
N HIS A 382 11.92 12.78 -18.86
CA HIS A 382 12.35 14.16 -19.12
C HIS A 382 11.20 15.16 -19.29
N ASP A 383 10.12 14.79 -19.99
CA ASP A 383 8.95 15.65 -20.17
C ASP A 383 8.22 15.94 -18.85
N GLY A 384 8.13 14.96 -17.93
CA GLY A 384 7.54 15.15 -16.60
C GLY A 384 8.35 16.13 -15.77
N PHE A 385 9.68 15.98 -15.79
CA PHE A 385 10.61 16.88 -15.12
C PHE A 385 10.57 18.31 -15.68
N VAL A 386 10.63 18.48 -17.01
CA VAL A 386 10.55 19.80 -17.66
C VAL A 386 9.18 20.46 -17.40
N ASN A 387 8.10 19.68 -17.38
CA ASN A 387 6.78 20.20 -17.02
C ASN A 387 6.72 20.73 -15.58
N HIS A 388 7.30 19.98 -14.63
CA HIS A 388 7.41 20.40 -13.23
C HIS A 388 8.29 21.66 -13.09
N LEU A 389 9.48 21.69 -13.71
CA LEU A 389 10.35 22.87 -13.72
C LEU A 389 9.60 24.12 -14.21
N CYS A 390 8.93 24.04 -15.37
CA CYS A 390 8.17 25.18 -15.88
C CYS A 390 6.98 25.57 -14.98
N ALA A 391 6.36 24.63 -14.26
CA ALA A 391 5.34 24.97 -13.25
C ALA A 391 5.94 25.71 -12.04
N LYS A 392 7.11 25.28 -11.54
CA LYS A 392 7.85 26.00 -10.47
C LYS A 392 8.25 27.41 -10.90
N LEU A 393 8.74 27.58 -12.13
CA LEU A 393 9.09 28.89 -12.66
C LEU A 393 7.89 29.84 -12.69
N GLU A 394 6.77 29.38 -13.27
CA GLU A 394 5.55 30.18 -13.44
C GLU A 394 4.85 30.52 -12.11
N ASP A 395 4.69 29.54 -11.20
CA ASP A 395 3.86 29.72 -10.00
C ASP A 395 4.64 30.26 -8.79
N LEU A 396 5.97 30.12 -8.75
CA LEU A 396 6.82 30.73 -7.72
C LEU A 396 7.46 32.05 -8.19
N GLY A 397 7.27 32.44 -9.46
CA GLY A 397 7.79 33.68 -10.04
C GLY A 397 9.31 33.70 -10.21
N VAL A 398 9.91 32.59 -10.65
CA VAL A 398 11.37 32.47 -10.87
C VAL A 398 11.74 32.96 -12.26
N ASP A 399 12.60 33.97 -12.31
CA ASP A 399 13.15 34.62 -13.50
C ASP A 399 14.66 34.87 -13.30
N GLU A 400 15.29 35.55 -14.27
CA GLU A 400 16.71 35.95 -14.24
C GLU A 400 17.14 36.81 -13.04
N GLY A 401 16.20 37.44 -12.34
CA GLY A 401 16.45 38.25 -11.14
C GLY A 401 16.29 37.49 -9.82
N GLN A 402 15.91 36.20 -9.85
CA GLN A 402 15.62 35.41 -8.66
C GLN A 402 16.79 34.53 -8.19
N VAL A 403 16.81 34.28 -6.88
CA VAL A 403 17.75 33.36 -6.23
C VAL A 403 16.95 32.27 -5.53
N VAL A 404 17.10 31.03 -5.99
CA VAL A 404 16.48 29.83 -5.41
C VAL A 404 17.44 29.21 -4.41
N ALA A 405 16.96 28.91 -3.21
CA ALA A 405 17.73 28.17 -2.22
C ALA A 405 17.59 26.65 -2.41
N GLN A 406 18.72 25.96 -2.56
CA GLN A 406 18.83 24.51 -2.45
C GLN A 406 19.03 24.15 -0.98
N THR A 407 18.04 23.45 -0.42
CA THR A 407 17.91 23.14 1.01
C THR A 407 17.53 21.69 1.27
N ALA A 408 16.81 21.04 0.34
CA ALA A 408 16.34 19.67 0.55
C ALA A 408 17.48 18.64 0.49
N PRO A 409 17.39 17.51 1.21
CA PRO A 409 18.35 16.43 1.11
C PRO A 409 18.35 15.82 -0.30
N GLN A 410 19.52 15.42 -0.82
CA GLN A 410 19.70 15.14 -2.25
C GLN A 410 18.89 13.92 -2.73
N SER A 411 18.60 12.96 -1.83
CA SER A 411 17.73 11.81 -2.10
C SER A 411 16.22 12.12 -2.00
N PHE A 412 15.83 13.41 -1.99
CA PHE A 412 14.46 13.85 -2.28
C PHE A 412 14.39 14.58 -3.62
N ASP A 413 13.33 14.30 -4.37
CA ASP A 413 12.91 14.95 -5.62
C ASP A 413 12.95 16.48 -5.54
N ILE A 414 12.45 17.03 -4.43
CA ILE A 414 12.50 18.45 -4.08
C ILE A 414 13.89 19.07 -4.31
N SER A 415 14.98 18.33 -4.02
CA SER A 415 16.34 18.86 -4.13
C SER A 415 16.72 19.18 -5.58
N LEU A 416 16.21 18.43 -6.55
CA LEU A 416 16.59 18.56 -7.96
C LEU A 416 16.01 19.81 -8.59
N TRP A 417 14.73 20.12 -8.37
CA TRP A 417 14.15 21.36 -8.91
C TRP A 417 14.79 22.59 -8.25
N GLN A 418 15.06 22.54 -6.94
CA GLN A 418 15.77 23.62 -6.23
C GLN A 418 17.19 23.82 -6.79
N LEU A 419 17.89 22.73 -7.09
CA LEU A 419 19.27 22.75 -7.59
C LEU A 419 19.37 23.40 -8.98
N VAL A 420 18.38 23.20 -9.86
CA VAL A 420 18.52 23.53 -11.29
C VAL A 420 17.47 24.47 -11.91
N SER A 421 16.34 24.75 -11.25
CA SER A 421 15.25 25.56 -11.86
C SER A 421 15.68 26.98 -12.23
N ALA A 422 16.46 27.65 -11.37
CA ALA A 422 16.99 28.97 -11.68
C ALA A 422 17.89 28.98 -12.93
N LEU A 423 18.56 27.86 -13.22
CA LEU A 423 19.55 27.73 -14.28
C LEU A 423 18.97 27.73 -15.69
N VAL A 424 17.67 27.46 -15.86
CA VAL A 424 17.01 27.48 -17.19
C VAL A 424 16.44 28.85 -17.56
N VAL A 425 16.39 29.80 -16.62
CA VAL A 425 15.93 31.19 -16.84
C VAL A 425 17.04 32.24 -16.72
N GLY A 426 18.26 31.84 -16.31
CA GLY A 426 19.38 32.75 -16.10
C GLY A 426 19.45 33.34 -14.69
N GLY A 427 18.68 32.80 -13.73
CA GLY A 427 18.74 33.17 -12.31
C GLY A 427 19.92 32.49 -11.59
N ARG A 428 19.85 32.36 -10.26
CA ARG A 428 20.93 31.77 -9.46
C ARG A 428 20.46 30.73 -8.45
N THR A 429 21.21 29.64 -8.29
CA THR A 429 21.06 28.68 -7.18
C THR A 429 21.99 29.05 -6.02
N LEU A 430 21.47 29.11 -4.80
CA LEU A 430 22.27 29.13 -3.57
C LEU A 430 22.24 27.74 -2.93
N ILE A 431 23.38 27.05 -2.88
CA ILE A 431 23.50 25.77 -2.19
C ILE A 431 23.79 26.04 -0.71
N VAL A 432 22.91 25.56 0.17
CA VAL A 432 22.98 25.79 1.63
C VAL A 432 23.48 24.52 2.32
N GLU A 433 24.49 24.66 3.18
CA GLU A 433 25.11 23.54 3.88
C GLU A 433 24.11 22.87 4.84
N GLN A 434 24.15 21.54 4.98
CA GLN A 434 23.28 20.83 5.93
C GLN A 434 23.44 21.36 7.37
N ASP A 435 24.68 21.61 7.80
CA ASP A 435 24.99 22.25 9.10
C ASP A 435 24.45 23.69 9.22
N ALA A 436 24.25 24.40 8.10
CA ALA A 436 23.63 25.72 8.11
C ALA A 436 22.12 25.61 8.32
N ILE A 437 21.44 24.63 7.71
CA ILE A 437 20.00 24.36 7.91
C ILE A 437 19.72 23.92 9.36
N LEU A 438 20.68 23.25 9.99
CA LEU A 438 20.61 22.77 11.36
C LEU A 438 20.95 23.82 12.45
N ASP A 439 21.40 25.02 12.10
CA ASP A 439 21.45 26.21 12.97
C ASP A 439 20.54 27.28 12.35
N VAL A 440 19.36 27.50 12.92
CA VAL A 440 18.36 28.40 12.34
C VAL A 440 18.83 29.85 12.20
N ASP A 441 19.73 30.35 13.05
CA ASP A 441 20.28 31.69 12.86
C ASP A 441 21.33 31.70 11.73
N ARG A 442 22.18 30.67 11.61
CA ARG A 442 23.08 30.50 10.44
C ARG A 442 22.29 30.29 9.14
N PHE A 443 21.16 29.59 9.19
CA PHE A 443 20.26 29.41 8.04
C PHE A 443 19.70 30.76 7.59
N LEU A 444 19.09 31.52 8.50
CA LEU A 444 18.56 32.85 8.21
C LEU A 444 19.66 33.79 7.71
N GLU A 445 20.87 33.76 8.29
CA GLU A 445 22.03 34.52 7.82
C GLU A 445 22.48 34.14 6.42
N THR A 446 22.46 32.85 6.08
CA THR A 446 22.84 32.35 4.74
C THR A 446 21.79 32.71 3.70
N VAL A 447 20.50 32.62 4.04
CA VAL A 447 19.36 33.02 3.21
C VAL A 447 19.36 34.54 2.99
N GLU A 448 19.62 35.33 4.03
CA GLU A 448 19.73 36.80 4.00
C GLU A 448 20.93 37.26 3.14
N ARG A 449 22.14 36.79 3.47
CA ARG A 449 23.39 37.12 2.77
C ARG A 449 23.41 36.62 1.32
N GLY A 450 22.83 35.44 1.09
CA GLY A 450 22.64 34.86 -0.24
C GLY A 450 21.58 35.57 -1.08
N GLY A 451 20.78 36.47 -0.47
CA GLY A 451 19.76 37.26 -1.16
C GLY A 451 18.63 36.42 -1.74
N VAL A 452 18.28 35.30 -1.09
CA VAL A 452 17.26 34.34 -1.53
C VAL A 452 15.93 35.05 -1.76
N THR A 453 15.32 34.79 -2.91
CA THR A 453 14.00 35.33 -3.28
C THR A 453 12.91 34.25 -3.30
N VAL A 454 13.28 32.99 -3.55
CA VAL A 454 12.39 31.82 -3.50
C VAL A 454 13.00 30.71 -2.63
N LEU A 455 12.22 30.27 -1.65
CA LEU A 455 12.58 29.20 -0.71
C LEU A 455 11.50 28.11 -0.72
N GLN A 456 11.88 26.83 -0.61
CA GLN A 456 10.95 25.76 -0.25
C GLN A 456 11.49 24.96 0.93
N ILE A 457 10.60 24.65 1.88
CA ILE A 457 10.86 23.93 3.14
C ILE A 457 9.62 23.13 3.55
N VAL A 458 9.74 22.27 4.57
CA VAL A 458 8.60 21.52 5.11
C VAL A 458 7.82 22.36 6.14
N PRO A 459 6.49 22.23 6.28
CA PRO A 459 5.68 23.00 7.23
C PRO A 459 6.18 22.96 8.68
N SER A 460 6.68 21.81 9.17
CA SER A 460 7.27 21.69 10.51
C SER A 460 8.56 22.51 10.71
N TYR A 461 9.35 22.75 9.66
CA TYR A 461 10.53 23.64 9.72
C TYR A 461 10.11 25.11 9.57
N LEU A 462 9.10 25.42 8.74
CA LEU A 462 8.49 26.75 8.67
C LEU A 462 7.98 27.23 10.03
N GLU A 463 7.37 26.34 10.84
CA GLU A 463 6.94 26.65 12.21
C GLU A 463 8.10 27.16 13.10
N VAL A 464 9.28 26.56 12.97
CA VAL A 464 10.48 26.94 13.74
C VAL A 464 11.09 28.24 13.22
N LEU A 465 11.18 28.42 11.90
CA LEU A 465 11.62 29.70 11.33
C LEU A 465 10.69 30.84 11.76
N LEU A 466 9.37 30.63 11.74
CA LEU A 466 8.39 31.62 12.17
C LEU A 466 8.58 32.01 13.64
N SER A 467 8.75 31.05 14.55
CA SER A 467 9.03 31.37 15.96
C SER A 467 10.30 32.20 16.11
N ARG A 468 11.40 31.86 15.44
CA ARG A 468 12.64 32.67 15.48
C ARG A 468 12.45 34.08 14.90
N LEU A 469 11.62 34.23 13.88
CA LEU A 469 11.36 35.49 13.15
C LEU A 469 10.32 36.38 13.84
N GLU A 470 9.56 35.86 14.80
CA GLU A 470 8.73 36.63 15.73
C GLU A 470 9.61 37.35 16.76
N ASP A 471 10.65 36.69 17.27
CA ASP A 471 11.63 37.25 18.22
C ASP A 471 12.62 38.29 17.62
N SER A 472 12.56 38.59 16.32
CA SER A 472 13.57 39.47 15.67
C SER A 472 13.05 40.29 14.48
N PRO A 473 13.46 41.57 14.36
CA PRO A 473 12.90 42.51 13.39
C PRO A 473 13.45 42.35 11.96
N GLY A 474 13.10 41.25 11.29
CA GLY A 474 13.02 41.16 9.83
C GLY A 474 14.34 40.90 9.07
N ARG A 475 14.78 39.64 9.04
CA ARG A 475 16.02 39.18 8.40
C ARG A 475 15.92 38.76 6.92
N LEU A 476 14.77 38.95 6.26
CA LEU A 476 14.50 38.34 4.94
C LEU A 476 14.08 39.35 3.85
N PRO A 477 14.85 40.44 3.61
CA PRO A 477 14.43 41.59 2.79
C PRO A 477 14.37 41.33 1.27
N ARG A 478 14.75 40.13 0.80
CA ARG A 478 14.72 39.73 -0.61
C ARG A 478 13.67 38.66 -0.92
N LEU A 479 13.11 38.01 0.10
CA LEU A 479 12.19 36.89 -0.03
C LEU A 479 10.86 37.35 -0.63
N ARG A 480 10.38 36.64 -1.66
CA ARG A 480 9.13 36.92 -2.40
C ARG A 480 8.11 35.80 -2.29
N CYS A 481 8.60 34.57 -2.24
CA CYS A 481 7.79 33.37 -2.18
C CYS A 481 8.43 32.34 -1.24
N VAL A 482 7.63 31.79 -0.34
CA VAL A 482 7.93 30.52 0.34
C VAL A 482 6.97 29.47 -0.17
N SER A 483 7.47 28.38 -0.72
CA SER A 483 6.67 27.17 -0.92
C SER A 483 6.83 26.23 0.27
N VAL A 484 5.80 25.45 0.55
CA VAL A 484 5.89 24.29 1.45
C VAL A 484 5.29 23.06 0.78
N THR A 485 5.93 21.91 0.97
CA THR A 485 5.45 20.59 0.52
C THR A 485 5.83 19.52 1.55
N GLY A 486 5.54 18.25 1.27
CA GLY A 486 5.92 17.10 2.08
C GLY A 486 5.02 16.84 3.31
N GLU A 487 4.33 17.84 3.85
CA GLU A 487 3.39 17.71 4.97
C GLU A 487 2.12 18.56 4.75
N ALA A 488 1.04 18.27 5.48
CA ALA A 488 -0.18 19.09 5.41
C ALA A 488 0.00 20.43 6.15
N LEU A 489 -0.16 21.55 5.44
CA LEU A 489 -0.05 22.90 5.99
C LEU A 489 -1.19 23.21 6.97
N LYS A 490 -0.85 23.45 8.25
CA LYS A 490 -1.79 23.87 9.30
C LYS A 490 -2.25 25.32 9.06
N LYS A 491 -3.55 25.62 9.17
CA LYS A 491 -4.10 27.00 9.06
C LYS A 491 -3.41 28.00 9.98
N GLU A 492 -3.08 27.58 11.20
CA GLU A 492 -2.35 28.39 12.19
C GLU A 492 -1.02 28.95 11.65
N LEU A 493 -0.28 28.16 10.85
CA LEU A 493 0.96 28.62 10.22
C LEU A 493 0.70 29.69 9.16
N THR A 494 -0.42 29.62 8.44
CA THR A 494 -0.82 30.68 7.49
C THR A 494 -1.20 31.98 8.21
N VAL A 495 -1.85 31.88 9.38
CA VAL A 495 -2.19 33.04 10.23
C VAL A 495 -0.91 33.75 10.70
N ARG A 496 0.01 33.00 11.31
CA ARG A 496 1.32 33.52 11.75
C ARG A 496 2.14 34.08 10.57
N TRP A 497 2.15 33.39 9.43
CA TRP A 497 2.84 33.84 8.22
C TRP A 497 2.34 35.20 7.73
N PHE A 498 1.05 35.34 7.42
CA PHE A 498 0.53 36.59 6.86
C PHE A 498 0.44 37.73 7.89
N ALA A 499 0.40 37.43 9.20
CA ALA A 499 0.58 38.45 10.24
C ALA A 499 2.02 39.01 10.26
N ARG A 500 3.02 38.22 9.89
CA ARG A 500 4.45 38.59 9.92
C ARG A 500 4.99 39.11 8.59
N PHE A 501 4.44 38.60 7.47
CA PHE A 501 4.87 38.81 6.09
C PHE A 501 3.65 38.90 5.14
N PRO A 502 2.82 39.95 5.24
CA PRO A 502 1.58 40.07 4.46
C PRO A 502 1.81 40.11 2.93
N ASP A 503 2.96 40.63 2.49
CA ASP A 503 3.31 40.79 1.07
C ASP A 503 4.10 39.62 0.46
N ILE A 504 4.40 38.56 1.23
CA ILE A 504 5.20 37.41 0.76
C ILE A 504 4.28 36.19 0.55
N ALA A 505 4.21 35.70 -0.68
CA ALA A 505 3.35 34.58 -1.04
C ALA A 505 3.77 33.27 -0.33
N LEU A 506 2.77 32.51 0.12
CA LEU A 506 2.94 31.18 0.71
C LEU A 506 2.29 30.12 -0.19
N VAL A 507 3.09 29.28 -0.84
CA VAL A 507 2.61 28.30 -1.82
C VAL A 507 2.52 26.92 -1.19
N ASN A 508 1.31 26.50 -0.84
CA ASN A 508 1.05 25.13 -0.41
C ASN A 508 1.12 24.23 -1.65
N ALA A 509 2.17 23.41 -1.73
CA ALA A 509 2.45 22.55 -2.85
C ALA A 509 2.27 21.07 -2.45
N TYR A 510 1.89 20.25 -3.43
CA TYR A 510 1.65 18.83 -3.21
C TYR A 510 1.90 18.03 -4.48
N GLY A 511 2.57 16.90 -4.33
CA GLY A 511 2.70 15.82 -5.30
C GLY A 511 3.41 14.61 -4.67
N LEU A 512 3.87 13.70 -5.51
CA LEU A 512 4.61 12.50 -5.13
C LEU A 512 5.79 12.26 -6.07
N THR A 513 6.77 11.49 -5.60
CA THR A 513 7.95 11.08 -6.38
C THR A 513 7.57 10.32 -7.66
N GLU A 514 6.52 9.50 -7.59
CA GLU A 514 5.94 8.78 -8.72
C GLU A 514 5.26 9.67 -9.77
N THR A 515 5.03 10.96 -9.44
CA THR A 515 4.38 11.97 -10.29
C THR A 515 5.31 13.13 -10.64
N SER A 516 6.62 12.91 -10.70
CA SER A 516 7.62 13.95 -11.01
C SER A 516 7.53 15.17 -10.07
N ASP A 517 7.50 14.93 -8.76
CA ASP A 517 7.38 15.93 -7.68
C ASP A 517 6.00 16.65 -7.69
N ASP A 518 5.91 17.90 -7.20
CA ASP A 518 4.66 18.63 -6.98
C ASP A 518 3.77 18.74 -8.23
N THR A 519 2.52 18.27 -8.08
CA THR A 519 1.44 18.22 -9.08
C THR A 519 0.39 19.32 -8.90
N ASN A 520 0.32 19.95 -7.73
CA ASN A 520 -0.64 20.99 -7.38
C ASN A 520 0.07 22.16 -6.66
N HIS A 521 -0.41 23.39 -6.90
CA HIS A 521 0.06 24.60 -6.22
C HIS A 521 -1.12 25.48 -5.78
N ALA A 522 -1.34 25.63 -4.48
CA ALA A 522 -2.17 26.72 -3.94
C ALA A 522 -1.27 27.91 -3.57
N VAL A 523 -1.19 28.89 -4.47
CA VAL A 523 -0.51 30.17 -4.21
C VAL A 523 -1.39 31.02 -3.29
N LEU A 524 -1.02 31.13 -2.02
CA LEU A 524 -1.75 31.93 -1.03
C LEU A 524 -1.13 33.32 -0.91
N THR A 525 -1.98 34.34 -0.94
CA THR A 525 -1.63 35.76 -0.65
C THR A 525 -2.37 36.31 0.57
N ALA A 526 -3.11 35.44 1.28
CA ALA A 526 -3.87 35.74 2.48
C ALA A 526 -4.19 34.43 3.24
N VAL A 527 -4.64 34.54 4.48
CA VAL A 527 -5.12 33.41 5.30
C VAL A 527 -6.35 32.76 4.62
N PRO A 528 -6.38 31.43 4.40
CA PRO A 528 -7.56 30.75 3.87
C PRO A 528 -8.78 30.84 4.80
N GLU A 529 -9.96 31.08 4.22
CA GLU A 529 -11.22 31.12 4.97
C GLU A 529 -11.60 29.75 5.55
N ARG A 530 -11.39 28.67 4.78
CA ARG A 530 -11.63 27.28 5.19
C ARG A 530 -10.68 26.86 6.32
N ASP A 531 -11.06 25.87 7.13
CA ASP A 531 -10.26 25.46 8.30
C ASP A 531 -9.12 24.50 7.94
N SER A 532 -9.32 23.71 6.89
CA SER A 532 -8.28 23.03 6.12
C SER A 532 -7.66 23.98 5.10
N VAL A 533 -6.35 23.85 4.87
CA VAL A 533 -5.66 24.56 3.78
C VAL A 533 -5.71 23.69 2.52
N PRO A 534 -6.31 24.14 1.41
CA PRO A 534 -6.44 23.34 0.19
C PRO A 534 -5.09 23.17 -0.53
N LEU A 535 -4.98 22.11 -1.33
CA LEU A 535 -3.81 21.82 -2.17
C LEU A 535 -3.77 22.65 -3.47
N GLY A 536 -4.89 23.28 -3.83
CA GLY A 536 -5.00 24.12 -5.02
C GLY A 536 -5.27 23.32 -6.30
N PRO A 537 -5.38 24.02 -7.46
CA PRO A 537 -5.57 23.38 -8.75
C PRO A 537 -4.31 22.59 -9.17
N PRO A 538 -4.43 21.63 -10.10
CA PRO A 538 -3.28 20.94 -10.67
C PRO A 538 -2.45 21.89 -11.54
N VAL A 539 -1.13 21.67 -11.57
CA VAL A 539 -0.21 22.42 -12.43
C VAL A 539 -0.42 22.07 -13.91
N ARG A 540 0.19 22.85 -14.81
CA ARG A 540 0.00 22.73 -16.27
C ARG A 540 0.24 21.28 -16.73
N ASN A 541 -0.58 20.80 -17.67
CA ASN A 541 -0.57 19.43 -18.23
C ASN A 541 -0.83 18.26 -17.26
N VAL A 542 -1.03 18.51 -15.97
CA VAL A 542 -1.38 17.47 -14.98
C VAL A 542 -2.89 17.30 -14.91
N THR A 543 -3.36 16.07 -14.68
CA THR A 543 -4.76 15.77 -14.38
C THR A 543 -4.85 14.99 -13.09
N VAL A 544 -5.82 15.35 -12.26
CA VAL A 544 -6.06 14.73 -10.96
C VAL A 544 -7.54 14.36 -10.88
N TYR A 545 -7.82 13.11 -10.55
CA TYR A 545 -9.17 12.63 -10.27
C TYR A 545 -9.29 12.26 -8.79
N VAL A 546 -10.49 12.38 -8.24
CA VAL A 546 -10.86 11.77 -6.97
C VAL A 546 -11.87 10.68 -7.27
N VAL A 547 -11.53 9.42 -6.99
CA VAL A 547 -12.23 8.26 -7.56
C VAL A 547 -12.65 7.20 -6.55
N ASP A 548 -13.62 6.37 -6.96
CA ASP A 548 -13.94 5.10 -6.32
C ASP A 548 -12.89 4.01 -6.64
N ASP A 549 -13.04 2.83 -6.03
CA ASP A 549 -12.13 1.68 -6.24
C ASP A 549 -12.11 1.17 -7.70
N ASP A 550 -13.11 1.55 -8.51
CA ASP A 550 -13.27 1.25 -9.95
C ASP A 550 -12.74 2.41 -10.86
N LEU A 551 -12.02 3.38 -10.29
CA LEU A 551 -11.46 4.56 -10.96
C LEU A 551 -12.49 5.54 -11.56
N ARG A 552 -13.74 5.55 -11.09
CA ARG A 552 -14.79 6.50 -11.53
C ARG A 552 -14.81 7.73 -10.62
N PRO A 553 -14.96 8.95 -11.16
CA PRO A 553 -15.07 10.16 -10.33
C PRO A 553 -16.24 10.10 -9.34
N VAL A 554 -15.94 10.32 -8.06
CA VAL A 554 -16.94 10.41 -6.98
C VAL A 554 -17.73 11.73 -7.08
N PRO A 555 -18.92 11.86 -6.46
CA PRO A 555 -19.62 13.15 -6.41
C PRO A 555 -18.75 14.26 -5.83
N LEU A 556 -18.90 15.51 -6.29
CA LEU A 556 -18.21 16.64 -5.67
C LEU A 556 -18.44 16.65 -4.15
N GLY A 557 -17.38 16.93 -3.38
CA GLY A 557 -17.37 16.90 -1.92
C GLY A 557 -17.23 15.51 -1.27
N ALA A 558 -17.46 14.41 -2.00
CA ALA A 558 -17.30 13.05 -1.46
C ALA A 558 -15.82 12.65 -1.34
N PRO A 559 -15.44 11.81 -0.36
CA PRO A 559 -14.08 11.28 -0.26
C PRO A 559 -13.82 10.18 -1.30
N GLY A 560 -12.63 10.16 -1.88
CA GLY A 560 -12.14 9.10 -2.77
C GLY A 560 -10.62 9.07 -2.86
N GLU A 561 -10.06 8.11 -3.60
CA GLU A 561 -8.61 8.05 -3.85
C GLU A 561 -8.19 9.18 -4.78
N ILE A 562 -7.09 9.87 -4.46
CA ILE A 562 -6.46 10.84 -5.35
C ILE A 562 -5.60 10.07 -6.35
N VAL A 563 -5.93 10.17 -7.64
CA VAL A 563 -5.18 9.51 -8.72
C VAL A 563 -4.75 10.52 -9.80
N PHE A 564 -3.61 10.27 -10.42
CA PHE A 564 -2.93 11.23 -11.30
C PHE A 564 -2.80 10.70 -12.72
N SER A 565 -2.99 11.57 -13.72
CA SER A 565 -2.66 11.29 -15.12
C SER A 565 -2.04 12.49 -15.82
N GLY A 566 -1.48 12.25 -16.99
CA GLY A 566 -0.78 13.22 -17.82
C GLY A 566 0.74 13.06 -17.75
N VAL A 567 1.45 14.14 -18.07
CA VAL A 567 2.90 14.13 -18.29
C VAL A 567 3.74 13.91 -17.02
N CYS A 568 3.14 14.14 -15.85
CA CYS A 568 3.78 13.97 -14.55
C CYS A 568 4.03 12.50 -14.16
N VAL A 569 3.17 11.57 -14.60
CA VAL A 569 3.19 10.17 -14.16
C VAL A 569 4.44 9.46 -14.69
N GLY A 570 5.28 8.97 -13.78
CA GLY A 570 6.50 8.22 -14.10
C GLY A 570 6.26 6.88 -14.81
N ARG A 571 7.35 6.24 -15.23
CA ARG A 571 7.32 4.97 -16.00
C ARG A 571 6.94 3.75 -15.13
N GLY A 572 7.15 3.83 -13.82
CA GLY A 572 6.96 2.74 -12.88
C GLY A 572 8.03 2.72 -11.79
N TYR A 573 8.22 1.59 -11.13
CA TYR A 573 9.32 1.35 -10.20
C TYR A 573 10.42 0.48 -10.84
N VAL A 574 11.69 0.88 -10.68
CA VAL A 574 12.83 0.19 -11.30
C VAL A 574 12.98 -1.24 -10.78
N ASN A 575 13.05 -2.19 -11.72
CA ASN A 575 13.17 -3.63 -11.47
C ASN A 575 12.12 -4.16 -10.45
N ASP A 576 10.90 -3.61 -10.50
CA ASP A 576 9.78 -3.97 -9.63
C ASP A 576 8.45 -3.96 -10.41
N PRO A 577 8.22 -4.94 -11.30
CA PRO A 577 7.01 -4.99 -12.11
C PRO A 577 5.75 -5.20 -11.26
N VAL A 578 5.85 -5.93 -10.14
CA VAL A 578 4.72 -6.24 -9.26
C VAL A 578 4.18 -4.99 -8.57
N ARG A 579 5.04 -4.18 -7.92
CA ARG A 579 4.58 -2.89 -7.37
C ARG A 579 4.20 -1.90 -8.46
N THR A 580 4.77 -2.04 -9.67
CA THR A 580 4.41 -1.18 -10.82
C THR A 580 2.97 -1.44 -11.27
N GLU A 581 2.59 -2.70 -11.54
CA GLU A 581 1.22 -3.07 -11.94
C GLU A 581 0.16 -2.73 -10.87
N GLN A 582 0.54 -2.74 -9.59
CA GLN A 582 -0.35 -2.34 -8.48
C GLN A 582 -0.61 -0.83 -8.40
N ALA A 583 0.34 0.00 -8.84
CA ALA A 583 0.30 1.46 -8.62
C ALA A 583 0.21 2.29 -9.91
N PHE A 584 0.56 1.73 -11.07
CA PHE A 584 0.55 2.40 -12.37
C PHE A 584 -0.32 1.61 -13.36
N GLY A 585 -1.15 2.30 -14.13
CA GLY A 585 -2.04 1.72 -15.14
C GLY A 585 -2.25 2.64 -16.34
N GLU A 586 -3.25 2.32 -17.17
CA GLU A 586 -3.78 3.24 -18.18
C GLU A 586 -4.88 4.12 -17.56
N ASP A 587 -5.01 5.37 -18.00
CA ASP A 587 -6.12 6.24 -17.62
C ASP A 587 -7.40 5.86 -18.41
N PRO A 588 -8.45 5.31 -17.76
CA PRO A 588 -9.68 4.90 -18.44
C PRO A 588 -10.47 6.08 -19.03
N HIS A 589 -10.17 7.32 -18.61
CA HIS A 589 -10.79 8.55 -19.11
C HIS A 589 -9.93 9.22 -20.20
N ARG A 590 -8.66 8.82 -20.35
CA ARG A 590 -7.71 9.36 -21.34
C ARG A 590 -6.83 8.24 -21.95
N PRO A 591 -7.37 7.42 -22.88
CA PRO A 591 -6.64 6.32 -23.51
C PRO A 591 -5.26 6.73 -24.04
N GLY A 592 -4.26 5.89 -23.80
CA GLY A 592 -2.85 6.14 -24.13
C GLY A 592 -2.08 7.01 -23.12
N HIS A 593 -2.69 7.50 -22.04
CA HIS A 593 -1.97 8.12 -20.91
C HIS A 593 -1.81 7.14 -19.75
N ARG A 594 -0.68 7.26 -19.02
CA ARG A 594 -0.48 6.56 -17.75
C ARG A 594 -1.35 7.16 -16.65
N LEU A 595 -1.80 6.33 -15.72
CA LEU A 595 -2.45 6.68 -14.47
C LEU A 595 -1.58 6.22 -13.30
N TYR A 596 -1.50 6.98 -12.21
CA TYR A 596 -0.86 6.59 -10.95
C TYR A 596 -1.83 6.64 -9.77
N ARG A 597 -1.88 5.55 -9.00
CA ARG A 597 -2.64 5.39 -7.75
C ARG A 597 -1.77 5.76 -6.56
N SER A 598 -2.14 6.83 -5.84
CA SER A 598 -1.28 7.41 -4.81
C SER A 598 -1.45 6.81 -3.42
N GLY A 599 -2.60 6.18 -3.12
CA GLY A 599 -3.02 5.83 -1.75
C GLY A 599 -3.37 7.01 -0.84
N ASP A 600 -3.21 8.26 -1.31
CA ASP A 600 -3.78 9.44 -0.65
C ASP A 600 -5.29 9.49 -0.90
N PHE A 601 -6.05 9.93 0.10
CA PHE A 601 -7.48 10.18 0.02
C PHE A 601 -7.77 11.67 0.14
N GLY A 602 -8.72 12.15 -0.66
CA GLY A 602 -9.08 13.55 -0.73
C GLY A 602 -10.51 13.75 -1.24
N ARG A 603 -10.85 15.00 -1.54
CA ARG A 603 -12.10 15.36 -2.22
C ARG A 603 -11.95 16.60 -3.08
N TRP A 604 -12.68 16.61 -4.19
CA TRP A 604 -12.87 17.80 -5.02
C TRP A 604 -13.91 18.72 -4.41
N LEU A 605 -13.53 19.97 -4.12
CA LEU A 605 -14.45 21.01 -3.66
C LEU A 605 -15.08 21.76 -4.85
N PRO A 606 -16.23 22.42 -4.66
CA PRO A 606 -17.07 22.93 -5.76
C PRO A 606 -16.46 24.14 -6.46
N ASP A 607 -15.54 24.82 -5.77
CA ASP A 607 -14.74 25.95 -6.21
C ASP A 607 -13.57 25.57 -7.13
N GLY A 608 -13.25 24.27 -7.25
CA GLY A 608 -12.09 23.78 -8.01
C GLY A 608 -10.86 23.45 -7.15
N SER A 609 -10.96 23.54 -5.83
CA SER A 609 -9.85 23.21 -4.92
C SER A 609 -9.87 21.74 -4.48
N LEU A 610 -8.68 21.14 -4.34
CA LEU A 610 -8.50 19.79 -3.82
C LEU A 610 -8.24 19.85 -2.31
N GLU A 611 -9.00 19.08 -1.52
CA GLU A 611 -8.79 18.93 -0.08
C GLU A 611 -8.23 17.54 0.24
N PHE A 612 -7.08 17.50 0.91
CA PHE A 612 -6.45 16.26 1.40
C PHE A 612 -7.09 15.82 2.72
N LEU A 613 -7.47 14.54 2.81
CA LEU A 613 -8.16 13.96 3.98
C LEU A 613 -7.29 12.97 4.76
N GLY A 614 -6.27 12.38 4.13
CA GLY A 614 -5.33 11.45 4.76
C GLY A 614 -4.82 10.38 3.79
N ARG A 615 -4.37 9.24 4.32
CA ARG A 615 -4.04 8.03 3.54
C ARG A 615 -4.92 6.86 3.95
N ARG A 616 -5.09 5.89 3.05
CA ARG A 616 -5.81 4.63 3.31
C ARG A 616 -4.89 3.53 3.87
N ASP A 617 -3.58 3.66 3.67
CA ASP A 617 -2.55 2.69 4.09
C ASP A 617 -1.86 3.09 5.42
N ALA A 618 -0.81 2.35 5.78
CA ALA A 618 -0.02 2.57 6.99
C ALA A 618 1.14 3.57 6.80
N GLN A 619 1.26 4.21 5.63
CA GLN A 619 2.35 5.13 5.33
C GLN A 619 2.14 6.48 6.00
N VAL A 620 3.22 7.08 6.50
CA VAL A 620 3.17 8.34 7.25
C VAL A 620 4.13 9.37 6.69
N LYS A 621 3.75 10.65 6.85
CA LYS A 621 4.62 11.81 6.65
C LYS A 621 4.99 12.36 8.04
N ILE A 622 6.29 12.41 8.35
CA ILE A 622 6.87 12.89 9.61
C ILE A 622 8.07 13.79 9.28
N ARG A 623 8.02 15.08 9.66
CA ARG A 623 9.09 16.06 9.41
C ARG A 623 9.42 16.17 7.91
N GLY A 624 8.40 15.96 7.07
CA GLY A 624 8.48 15.85 5.60
C GLY A 624 8.91 14.49 5.05
N PHE A 625 9.50 13.61 5.86
CA PHE A 625 9.95 12.29 5.42
C PHE A 625 8.75 11.35 5.20
N ARG A 626 8.72 10.71 4.02
CA ARG A 626 7.77 9.64 3.66
C ARG A 626 8.27 8.31 4.22
N ILE A 627 7.59 7.79 5.23
CA ILE A 627 8.02 6.63 6.02
C ILE A 627 6.97 5.52 5.94
N GLU A 628 7.38 4.35 5.46
CA GLU A 628 6.61 3.11 5.58
C GLU A 628 6.86 2.48 6.95
N ILE A 629 5.83 2.39 7.77
CA ILE A 629 5.95 1.80 9.12
C ILE A 629 6.37 0.33 9.05
N GLY A 630 5.85 -0.40 8.05
CA GLY A 630 6.22 -1.80 7.80
C GLY A 630 7.71 -2.02 7.45
N GLU A 631 8.40 -1.00 6.92
CA GLU A 631 9.85 -1.09 6.67
C GLU A 631 10.64 -1.15 7.98
N ILE A 632 10.22 -0.38 8.98
CA ILE A 632 10.85 -0.36 10.30
C ILE A 632 10.50 -1.64 11.08
N GLU A 633 9.24 -2.09 11.00
CA GLU A 633 8.79 -3.34 11.62
C GLU A 633 9.53 -4.57 11.07
N ASN A 634 9.68 -4.65 9.74
CA ASN A 634 10.41 -5.74 9.10
C ASN A 634 11.91 -5.74 9.42
N GLN A 635 12.54 -4.58 9.61
CA GLN A 635 13.94 -4.51 10.06
C GLN A 635 14.08 -4.86 11.55
N LEU A 636 13.13 -4.45 12.39
CA LEU A 636 13.09 -4.80 13.83
C LEU A 636 12.93 -6.33 14.02
N LEU A 637 12.10 -6.98 13.21
CA LEU A 637 11.92 -8.44 13.18
C LEU A 637 13.15 -9.21 12.65
N ARG A 638 14.09 -8.55 11.96
CA ARG A 638 15.36 -9.17 11.53
C ARG A 638 16.44 -9.16 12.62
N LEU A 639 16.21 -8.49 13.76
CA LEU A 639 17.18 -8.39 14.84
C LEU A 639 17.18 -9.63 15.76
N SER A 640 18.37 -10.14 16.07
CA SER A 640 18.57 -11.34 16.89
C SER A 640 17.77 -11.34 18.20
N GLY A 641 16.88 -12.31 18.33
CA GLY A 641 16.06 -12.53 19.53
C GLY A 641 14.77 -11.71 19.59
N VAL A 642 14.52 -10.78 18.66
CA VAL A 642 13.19 -10.16 18.52
C VAL A 642 12.25 -11.20 17.90
N ARG A 643 11.15 -11.52 18.61
CA ARG A 643 10.10 -12.44 18.15
C ARG A 643 8.97 -11.67 17.49
N ASP A 644 8.47 -10.65 18.19
CA ASP A 644 7.42 -9.75 17.72
C ASP A 644 7.98 -8.33 17.67
N GLY A 645 7.67 -7.59 16.61
CA GLY A 645 8.11 -6.21 16.42
C GLY A 645 6.99 -5.37 15.81
N ALA A 646 6.69 -4.23 16.42
CA ALA A 646 5.71 -3.27 15.92
C ALA A 646 6.19 -1.84 16.13
N VAL A 647 5.75 -0.92 15.28
CA VAL A 647 6.07 0.50 15.35
C VAL A 647 4.79 1.29 15.20
N VAL A 648 4.60 2.29 16.06
CA VAL A 648 3.49 3.21 16.01
C VAL A 648 3.99 4.64 15.88
N VAL A 649 3.20 5.45 15.15
CA VAL A 649 3.29 6.90 15.24
C VAL A 649 2.38 7.37 16.36
N VAL A 650 2.95 8.15 17.27
CA VAL A 650 2.24 8.96 18.26
C VAL A 650 2.42 10.44 17.96
N ASP A 651 1.43 11.24 18.35
CA ASP A 651 1.54 12.69 18.31
C ASP A 651 2.26 13.14 19.60
N ASP A 652 3.33 13.89 19.41
CA ASP A 652 4.15 14.49 20.46
C ASP A 652 3.31 15.54 21.23
N PRO A 653 3.41 15.67 22.56
CA PRO A 653 2.86 16.81 23.31
C PRO A 653 3.19 18.19 22.69
N ASP A 654 4.31 18.31 21.96
CA ASP A 654 4.67 19.53 21.23
C ASP A 654 3.87 19.79 19.94
N GLY A 655 3.12 18.81 19.44
CA GLY A 655 2.36 18.88 18.18
C GLY A 655 3.14 18.46 16.93
N GLY A 656 4.24 17.73 17.14
CA GLY A 656 4.97 16.95 16.14
C GLY A 656 4.53 15.48 16.11
N ARG A 657 5.26 14.65 15.37
CA ARG A 657 5.05 13.19 15.28
C ARG A 657 6.34 12.44 15.49
N GLU A 658 6.22 11.26 16.10
CA GLU A 658 7.34 10.45 16.56
C GLU A 658 7.11 8.95 16.33
N LEU A 659 8.20 8.20 16.14
CA LEU A 659 8.20 6.75 15.98
C LEU A 659 8.54 6.07 17.31
N VAL A 660 7.60 5.29 17.86
CA VAL A 660 7.84 4.43 19.03
C VAL A 660 7.80 2.99 18.57
N GLY A 661 8.91 2.28 18.76
CA GLY A 661 9.01 0.84 18.54
C GLY A 661 8.59 0.07 19.79
N PHE A 662 8.00 -1.10 19.56
CA PHE A 662 7.67 -2.10 20.57
C PHE A 662 8.22 -3.45 20.11
N GLN A 663 8.86 -4.19 21.01
CA GLN A 663 9.34 -5.53 20.74
C GLN A 663 8.96 -6.50 21.85
N ALA A 664 8.81 -7.76 21.51
CA ALA A 664 8.74 -8.85 22.48
C ALA A 664 9.70 -9.99 22.09
N GLY A 665 10.21 -10.68 23.11
CA GLY A 665 11.15 -11.80 22.97
C GLY A 665 12.62 -11.45 23.22
N SER A 666 13.08 -10.24 22.86
CA SER A 666 14.51 -9.92 22.98
C SER A 666 14.89 -9.43 24.38
N GLU A 667 15.91 -10.07 24.95
CA GLU A 667 16.58 -9.65 26.20
C GLU A 667 17.60 -8.52 25.97
N LEU A 668 17.85 -8.09 24.72
CA LEU A 668 18.82 -7.05 24.41
C LEU A 668 18.36 -5.68 24.92
N PRO A 669 19.28 -4.83 25.45
CA PRO A 669 18.97 -3.45 25.79
C PRO A 669 18.45 -2.68 24.58
N SER A 670 17.47 -1.79 24.79
CA SER A 670 16.85 -1.02 23.71
C SER A 670 17.86 -0.25 22.86
N GLY A 671 18.92 0.29 23.47
CA GLY A 671 20.02 0.95 22.74
C GLY A 671 20.67 0.03 21.70
N THR A 672 21.02 -1.20 22.06
CA THR A 672 21.63 -2.18 21.14
C THR A 672 20.71 -2.55 19.96
N LEU A 673 19.39 -2.53 20.16
CA LEU A 673 18.43 -2.73 19.07
C LEU A 673 18.33 -1.49 18.17
N LEU A 674 18.43 -0.28 18.73
CA LEU A 674 18.48 0.97 17.96
C LEU A 674 19.78 1.09 17.15
N ASP A 675 20.92 0.76 17.75
CA ASP A 675 22.24 0.71 17.10
C ASP A 675 22.26 -0.26 15.92
N ALA A 676 21.51 -1.36 16.01
CA ALA A 676 21.36 -2.33 14.93
C ALA A 676 20.39 -1.85 13.83
N LEU A 677 19.26 -1.21 14.19
CA LEU A 677 18.38 -0.59 13.20
C LEU A 677 19.08 0.52 12.40
N ALA A 678 19.95 1.31 13.05
CA ALA A 678 20.72 2.37 12.40
C ALA A 678 21.74 1.86 11.35
N GLN A 679 21.98 0.56 11.27
CA GLN A 679 22.83 -0.05 10.24
C GLN A 679 22.09 -0.41 8.94
N SER A 680 20.75 -0.54 8.97
CA SER A 680 19.92 -0.84 7.79
C SER A 680 18.90 0.25 7.43
N LEU A 681 18.57 1.14 8.38
CA LEU A 681 17.63 2.25 8.23
C LEU A 681 18.33 3.62 8.29
N PRO A 682 17.83 4.64 7.57
CA PRO A 682 18.24 6.04 7.75
C PRO A 682 17.86 6.58 9.14
N GLU A 683 18.60 7.58 9.65
CA GLU A 683 18.38 8.23 10.96
C GLU A 683 16.89 8.58 11.21
N TYR A 684 16.19 9.08 10.20
CA TYR A 684 14.79 9.50 10.29
C TYR A 684 13.76 8.35 10.35
N MET A 685 14.15 7.10 10.08
CA MET A 685 13.30 5.91 10.16
C MET A 685 13.57 5.07 11.41
N VAL A 686 14.68 5.30 12.12
CA VAL A 686 14.97 4.61 13.39
C VAL A 686 13.98 5.10 14.46
N PRO A 687 13.26 4.21 15.19
CA PRO A 687 12.39 4.62 16.29
C PRO A 687 13.17 5.39 17.36
N ARG A 688 12.53 6.35 18.02
CA ARG A 688 13.16 7.09 19.13
C ARG A 688 13.49 6.18 20.33
N ARG A 689 12.62 5.22 20.59
CA ARG A 689 12.75 4.22 21.66
C ARG A 689 12.19 2.89 21.18
N ILE A 690 12.74 1.80 21.69
CA ILE A 690 12.15 0.46 21.59
C ILE A 690 11.72 0.04 22.98
N VAL A 691 10.41 -0.08 23.20
CA VAL A 691 9.80 -0.54 24.44
C VAL A 691 9.70 -2.06 24.39
N ARG A 692 10.21 -2.76 25.42
CA ARG A 692 9.98 -4.20 25.56
C ARG A 692 8.62 -4.44 26.20
N LEU A 693 7.87 -5.39 25.65
CA LEU A 693 6.70 -6.02 26.26
C LEU A 693 6.91 -7.54 26.32
N ASP A 694 6.16 -8.25 27.17
CA ASP A 694 6.21 -9.73 27.22
C ASP A 694 5.56 -10.35 25.96
N ALA A 695 4.48 -9.70 25.50
CA ALA A 695 3.86 -9.86 24.20
C ALA A 695 3.31 -8.49 23.73
N LEU A 696 3.18 -8.29 22.43
CA LEU A 696 2.49 -7.10 21.90
C LEU A 696 0.97 -7.25 22.15
N PRO A 697 0.23 -6.18 22.52
CA PRO A 697 -1.21 -6.26 22.66
C PRO A 697 -1.83 -6.51 21.29
N LEU A 698 -2.78 -7.44 21.24
CA LEU A 698 -3.50 -7.83 20.03
C LEU A 698 -4.93 -7.28 20.09
N THR A 699 -5.47 -6.95 18.93
CA THR A 699 -6.89 -6.63 18.78
C THR A 699 -7.73 -7.88 19.10
N PRO A 700 -9.05 -7.75 19.30
CA PRO A 700 -9.96 -8.90 19.21
C PRO A 700 -9.81 -9.70 17.90
N ASN A 701 -9.20 -9.10 16.87
CA ASN A 701 -8.92 -9.72 15.60
C ASN A 701 -7.48 -10.30 15.48
N GLY A 702 -6.79 -10.59 16.58
CA GLY A 702 -5.47 -11.26 16.63
C GLY A 702 -4.29 -10.46 16.04
N LYS A 703 -4.54 -9.45 15.22
CA LYS A 703 -3.56 -8.50 14.66
C LYS A 703 -3.11 -7.55 15.76
N THR A 704 -1.83 -7.16 15.77
CA THR A 704 -1.26 -6.21 16.73
C THR A 704 -2.11 -4.95 16.82
N ASP A 705 -2.56 -4.62 18.03
CA ASP A 705 -3.39 -3.45 18.27
C ASP A 705 -2.54 -2.19 18.27
N LYS A 706 -2.35 -1.62 17.07
CA LYS A 706 -1.69 -0.32 16.89
C LYS A 706 -2.48 0.86 17.49
N ARG A 707 -3.71 0.66 17.99
CA ARG A 707 -4.45 1.66 18.81
C ARG A 707 -4.11 1.49 20.29
N ALA A 708 -4.05 0.26 20.81
CA ALA A 708 -3.58 -0.01 22.17
C ALA A 708 -2.09 0.34 22.33
N LEU A 709 -1.23 0.01 21.35
CA LEU A 709 0.17 0.44 21.33
C LEU A 709 0.32 1.96 21.20
N ARG A 710 -0.57 2.67 20.50
CA ARG A 710 -0.59 4.14 20.50
C ARG A 710 -1.00 4.70 21.85
N ALA A 711 -2.05 4.17 22.47
CA ALA A 711 -2.47 4.57 23.81
C ALA A 711 -1.34 4.33 24.82
N LEU A 712 -0.74 3.14 24.82
CA LEU A 712 0.40 2.78 25.65
C LEU A 712 1.65 3.64 25.35
N ALA A 713 1.92 3.98 24.09
CA ALA A 713 3.01 4.91 23.74
C ALA A 713 2.72 6.34 24.23
N GLN A 714 1.47 6.79 24.17
CA GLN A 714 1.05 8.09 24.72
C GLN A 714 1.14 8.08 26.25
N GLU A 715 0.71 7.01 26.91
CA GLU A 715 0.86 6.78 28.34
C GLU A 715 2.35 6.72 28.74
N LEU A 716 3.22 6.11 27.93
CA LEU A 716 4.68 6.12 28.13
C LEU A 716 5.34 7.47 27.76
N LEU A 717 4.59 8.44 27.23
CA LEU A 717 5.00 9.85 27.06
C LEU A 717 4.46 10.74 28.19
N THR A 718 3.33 10.40 28.80
CA THR A 718 2.72 11.18 29.91
C THR A 718 3.12 10.67 31.29
N ALA A 719 3.05 9.35 31.55
CA ALA A 719 3.22 8.70 32.85
C ALA A 719 4.63 8.82 33.48
N THR A 720 5.54 9.51 32.81
CA THR A 720 6.68 10.21 33.44
C THR A 720 6.20 11.39 34.33
N GLU A 721 5.22 11.16 35.20
CA GLU A 721 4.73 12.09 36.23
C GLU A 721 5.52 11.90 37.54
N GLN A 722 6.84 11.84 37.44
CA GLN A 722 7.75 11.71 38.58
C GLN A 722 8.75 12.86 38.59
N GLU A 723 8.90 13.50 39.75
CA GLU A 723 9.93 14.51 40.02
C GLU A 723 11.33 13.92 39.76
N ALA A 724 12.24 14.74 39.24
CA ALA A 724 13.59 14.30 38.92
C ALA A 724 14.40 13.93 40.17
N GLN A 725 14.97 12.72 40.17
CA GLN A 725 15.71 12.16 41.33
C GLN A 725 17.00 12.94 41.69
N ASP A 726 17.58 13.70 40.75
CA ASP A 726 18.63 14.69 41.03
C ASP A 726 18.30 16.02 40.33
N PRO A 727 17.66 16.98 41.03
CA PRO A 727 17.20 18.24 40.43
C PRO A 727 18.36 19.24 40.18
N PRO A 728 18.15 20.26 39.32
CA PRO A 728 19.16 21.26 38.95
C PRO A 728 19.82 21.98 40.14
N ARG A 729 21.15 21.86 40.27
CA ARG A 729 21.95 22.39 41.40
C ARG A 729 22.59 23.74 41.08
N THR A 730 23.14 23.95 39.88
CA THR A 730 23.70 25.25 39.47
C THR A 730 22.62 26.20 38.91
N ASP A 731 22.92 27.50 38.86
CA ASP A 731 22.01 28.48 38.24
C ASP A 731 21.97 28.37 36.71
N GLU A 732 22.96 27.71 36.09
CA GLU A 732 22.91 27.36 34.68
C GLU A 732 22.07 26.09 34.44
N GLU A 733 22.27 25.04 35.23
CA GLU A 733 21.40 23.85 35.18
C GLU A 733 19.93 24.24 35.38
N ARG A 734 19.61 25.20 36.25
CA ARG A 734 18.25 25.74 36.43
C ARG A 734 17.71 26.45 35.20
N ARG A 735 18.44 27.44 34.65
CA ARG A 735 18.01 28.17 33.43
C ARG A 735 17.93 27.26 32.20
N MET A 736 18.81 26.27 32.11
CA MET A 736 18.77 25.22 31.10
C MET A 736 17.51 24.36 31.26
N ALA A 737 17.15 23.96 32.48
CA ALA A 737 15.94 23.19 32.75
C ALA A 737 14.67 23.99 32.42
N GLU A 738 14.63 25.29 32.70
CA GLU A 738 13.52 26.17 32.29
C GLU A 738 13.39 26.24 30.76
N ALA A 739 14.51 26.39 30.03
CA ALA A 739 14.51 26.37 28.56
C ALA A 739 14.09 25.01 27.98
N TRP A 740 14.53 23.90 28.58
CA TRP A 740 14.09 22.54 28.22
C TRP A 740 12.60 22.34 28.51
N ALA A 741 12.09 22.82 29.65
CA ALA A 741 10.69 22.73 30.04
C ALA A 741 9.78 23.44 29.04
N GLU A 742 10.16 24.64 28.60
CA GLU A 742 9.41 25.41 27.60
C GLU A 742 9.45 24.76 26.21
N VAL A 743 10.62 24.24 25.81
CA VAL A 743 10.88 23.69 24.46
C VAL A 743 10.36 22.27 24.26
N LEU A 744 10.24 21.48 25.34
CA LEU A 744 9.68 20.12 25.35
C LEU A 744 8.25 20.05 25.95
N ARG A 745 7.73 21.20 26.39
CA ARG A 745 6.48 21.38 27.15
C ARG A 745 6.29 20.42 28.33
N VAL A 746 7.38 19.99 28.96
CA VAL A 746 7.35 19.19 30.19
C VAL A 746 7.43 20.09 31.43
N PRO A 747 6.76 19.75 32.53
CA PRO A 747 7.03 20.36 33.84
C PRO A 747 8.53 20.38 34.19
N VAL A 748 9.03 21.53 34.67
CA VAL A 748 10.47 21.75 34.92
C VAL A 748 11.04 20.83 36.00
N ASP A 749 10.19 20.43 36.95
CA ASP A 749 10.43 19.43 37.99
C ASP A 749 10.75 18.02 37.46
N ARG A 750 10.43 17.70 36.20
CA ARG A 750 10.85 16.44 35.53
C ARG A 750 12.29 16.48 35.00
N ILE A 751 12.93 17.64 34.93
CA ILE A 751 14.23 17.81 34.26
C ILE A 751 15.34 17.79 35.31
N GLY A 752 15.95 16.61 35.45
CA GLY A 752 17.09 16.38 36.33
C GLY A 752 18.43 16.63 35.66
N ARG A 753 19.49 16.64 36.47
CA ARG A 753 20.86 16.91 36.03
C ARG A 753 21.40 15.87 35.04
N GLU A 754 21.09 14.61 35.27
CA GLU A 754 21.45 13.50 34.39
C GLU A 754 20.32 13.15 33.40
N SER A 755 19.28 13.99 33.27
CA SER A 755 18.22 13.79 32.28
C SER A 755 18.77 14.04 30.87
N ASP A 756 18.59 13.06 29.99
CA ASP A 756 18.93 13.14 28.58
C ASP A 756 17.82 13.84 27.76
N PHE A 757 18.20 14.80 26.93
CA PHE A 757 17.31 15.59 26.09
C PHE A 757 16.49 14.72 25.13
N PHE A 758 17.14 13.76 24.46
CA PHE A 758 16.54 12.84 23.50
C PHE A 758 15.81 11.66 24.17
N ALA A 759 15.99 11.42 25.46
CA ALA A 759 15.10 10.58 26.26
C ALA A 759 13.79 11.29 26.66
N LEU A 760 13.86 12.57 27.06
CA LEU A 760 12.74 13.29 27.70
C LEU A 760 11.63 13.78 26.76
N GLY A 761 11.98 14.22 25.55
CA GLY A 761 11.07 14.89 24.60
C GLY A 761 11.80 15.50 23.40
N GLY A 762 13.10 15.78 23.54
CA GLY A 762 13.97 16.36 22.52
C GLY A 762 14.10 15.58 21.21
N THR A 763 14.08 16.31 20.11
CA THR A 763 14.23 15.84 18.72
C THR A 763 15.26 16.74 18.02
N SER A 764 15.69 16.45 16.79
CA SER A 764 16.51 17.44 16.04
C SER A 764 15.81 18.80 15.91
N LEU A 765 14.47 18.83 15.80
CA LEU A 765 13.69 20.06 15.65
C LEU A 765 13.50 20.82 16.96
N SER A 766 13.28 20.12 18.08
CA SER A 766 13.23 20.76 19.41
C SER A 766 14.61 21.06 19.98
N ALA A 767 15.67 20.34 19.61
CA ALA A 767 17.06 20.73 19.90
C ALA A 767 17.42 22.05 19.22
N ILE A 768 16.95 22.27 17.98
CA ILE A 768 17.07 23.57 17.28
C ILE A 768 16.28 24.66 18.02
N ARG A 769 15.03 24.39 18.47
CA ARG A 769 14.26 25.32 19.32
C ARG A 769 15.01 25.64 20.62
N LEU A 770 15.68 24.67 21.23
CA LEU A 770 16.48 24.84 22.45
C LEU A 770 17.73 25.72 22.21
N VAL A 771 18.52 25.44 21.16
CA VAL A 771 19.69 26.24 20.78
C VAL A 771 19.32 27.71 20.55
N VAL A 772 18.17 27.95 19.90
CA VAL A 772 17.57 29.28 19.74
C VAL A 772 17.19 29.88 21.10
N ARG A 773 16.43 29.13 21.93
CA ARG A 773 15.86 29.61 23.19
C ARG A 773 16.89 29.89 24.28
N ALA A 774 18.05 29.24 24.21
CA ALA A 774 19.20 29.41 25.08
C ALA A 774 20.29 30.33 24.48
N GLU A 775 19.89 31.25 23.60
CA GLU A 775 20.73 32.35 23.06
C GLU A 775 22.06 31.88 22.42
N ARG A 776 22.07 30.71 21.76
CA ARG A 776 23.23 30.11 21.07
C ARG A 776 24.41 29.79 22.00
N ALA A 777 24.19 29.57 23.30
CA ALA A 777 25.24 29.20 24.25
C ALA A 777 25.88 27.82 24.01
N PHE A 778 25.30 27.02 23.10
CA PHE A 778 25.77 25.73 22.61
C PHE A 778 25.15 25.48 21.23
N THR A 779 25.73 24.59 20.41
CA THR A 779 25.23 24.24 19.07
C THR A 779 24.40 22.94 19.08
N LEU A 780 23.72 22.62 17.98
CA LEU A 780 23.04 21.31 17.84
C LEU A 780 24.01 20.13 17.97
N ARG A 781 25.27 20.31 17.53
CA ARG A 781 26.33 19.30 17.69
C ARG A 781 26.66 19.07 19.17
N ASP A 782 26.65 20.13 19.96
CA ASP A 782 26.91 20.06 21.40
C ASP A 782 25.75 19.40 22.14
N VAL A 783 24.49 19.67 21.77
CA VAL A 783 23.32 18.93 22.29
C VAL A 783 23.42 17.44 21.94
N ARG A 784 23.89 17.07 20.73
CA ARG A 784 24.11 15.67 20.34
C ARG A 784 25.29 15.01 21.07
N ALA A 785 26.36 15.76 21.38
CA ALA A 785 27.56 15.23 22.03
C ALA A 785 27.46 15.19 23.57
N HIS A 786 26.68 16.10 24.15
CA HIS A 786 26.47 16.26 25.58
C HIS A 786 24.95 16.34 25.88
N PRO A 787 24.21 15.25 25.67
CA PRO A 787 22.74 15.27 25.69
C PRO A 787 22.14 15.35 27.10
N THR A 788 22.92 15.25 28.18
CA THR A 788 22.41 15.43 29.55
C THR A 788 22.41 16.90 29.98
N LEU A 789 21.46 17.29 30.81
CA LEU A 789 21.31 18.67 31.29
C LEU A 789 22.62 19.23 31.89
N ALA A 790 23.25 18.49 32.79
CA ALA A 790 24.51 18.87 33.42
C ALA A 790 25.70 18.85 32.44
N GLY A 791 25.70 17.92 31.48
CA GLY A 791 26.71 17.88 30.41
C GLY A 791 26.65 19.13 29.53
N LEU A 792 25.45 19.55 29.15
CA LEU A 792 25.21 20.74 28.33
C LEU A 792 25.46 22.04 29.10
N ALA A 793 25.06 22.12 30.38
CA ALA A 793 25.32 23.26 31.24
C ALA A 793 26.83 23.46 31.52
N ALA A 794 27.59 22.38 31.69
CA ALA A 794 29.04 22.44 31.93
C ALA A 794 29.84 23.06 30.76
N LEU A 795 29.29 23.06 29.54
CA LEU A 795 29.89 23.75 28.39
C LEU A 795 29.91 25.28 28.57
N ARG A 796 28.94 25.84 29.31
CA ARG A 796 28.94 27.25 29.70
C ARG A 796 29.88 27.54 30.86
N ASP A 797 29.85 26.73 31.92
CA ASP A 797 30.78 26.88 33.05
C ASP A 797 32.25 26.85 32.58
N THR A 798 32.56 26.05 31.55
CA THR A 798 33.90 25.99 30.92
C THR A 798 34.17 27.06 29.84
N ALA A 799 33.14 27.73 29.32
CA ALA A 799 33.29 28.91 28.46
C ALA A 799 33.51 30.19 29.27
N GLU A 800 32.72 30.41 30.31
CA GLU A 800 32.84 31.56 31.21
C GLU A 800 34.13 31.45 32.07
N GLY A 801 34.48 30.25 32.53
CA GLY A 801 35.74 29.96 33.24
C GLY A 801 37.02 30.16 32.40
N ARG A 802 36.94 30.31 31.07
CA ARG A 802 38.10 30.60 30.19
C ARG A 802 38.40 32.09 30.03
N ALA A 803 37.58 32.98 30.58
CA ALA A 803 37.80 34.42 30.49
C ALA A 803 38.81 34.97 31.53
N ASP A 804 38.98 34.28 32.68
CA ASP A 804 39.61 34.87 33.87
C ASP A 804 40.94 34.19 34.32
N GLU A 805 41.30 33.01 33.78
CA GLU A 805 42.57 32.33 34.12
C GLU A 805 43.67 32.45 33.06
N GLY A 806 44.47 33.51 33.20
CA GLY A 806 45.92 33.35 33.40
C GLY A 806 46.78 32.77 32.26
N ALA A 807 47.35 33.67 31.45
CA ALA A 807 48.41 33.35 30.50
C ALA A 807 49.64 32.62 31.09
N SER A 808 50.12 31.56 30.41
CA SER A 808 51.51 31.09 30.48
C SER A 808 51.95 30.39 29.17
N CYS A 809 53.23 30.02 29.05
CA CYS A 809 53.91 29.81 27.76
C CYS A 809 53.94 28.36 27.24
N SER A 810 54.17 28.24 25.91
CA SER A 810 54.59 27.05 25.13
C SER A 810 56.04 26.58 25.46
N PRO A 811 56.72 25.64 24.73
CA PRO A 811 56.30 24.77 23.59
C PRO A 811 56.85 23.29 23.59
N ALA A 812 56.51 22.53 22.52
CA ALA A 812 57.21 21.33 21.98
C ALA A 812 57.20 20.03 22.83
N ALA A 813 57.58 18.82 22.35
CA ALA A 813 58.12 18.30 21.08
C ALA A 813 57.66 16.81 20.89
N ASP A 814 57.36 16.25 19.70
CA ASP A 814 58.20 15.74 18.58
C ASP A 814 58.58 14.23 18.64
N ASN A 815 58.87 13.63 17.48
CA ASN A 815 59.13 12.22 17.10
C ASN A 815 57.91 11.27 17.01
N ARG A 816 57.69 10.40 16.00
CA ARG A 816 58.43 9.79 14.85
C ARG A 816 58.93 8.34 15.03
N ALA A 817 58.70 7.54 13.96
CA ALA A 817 59.48 6.39 13.49
C ALA A 817 59.51 5.08 14.33
N ALA A 818 59.72 3.87 13.76
CA ALA A 818 59.56 3.35 12.39
C ALA A 818 59.75 1.81 12.37
N ASP A 819 59.45 1.15 11.23
CA ASP A 819 59.95 -0.18 10.81
C ASP A 819 59.52 -1.42 11.66
N ASN A 820 59.57 -2.69 11.19
CA ASN A 820 60.30 -3.29 10.06
C ASN A 820 59.64 -4.57 9.48
N ARG A 821 60.02 -4.91 8.23
CA ARG A 821 60.26 -6.21 7.53
C ARG A 821 59.99 -7.58 8.22
N ALA A 822 59.87 -8.72 7.51
CA ALA A 822 59.62 -9.11 6.09
C ALA A 822 59.69 -10.67 5.96
N ALA A 823 59.64 -11.18 4.71
CA ALA A 823 59.88 -12.55 4.21
C ALA A 823 58.73 -13.59 4.36
N ASP A 824 58.48 -14.59 3.50
CA ASP A 824 58.74 -14.89 2.05
C ASP A 824 58.98 -16.42 1.87
N ASN A 825 58.19 -17.09 1.01
CA ASN A 825 58.61 -18.24 0.19
C ASN A 825 57.50 -18.78 -0.78
N ARG A 826 57.88 -19.72 -1.67
CA ARG A 826 57.23 -20.19 -2.92
C ARG A 826 57.67 -21.65 -3.24
N PRO A 827 57.34 -22.34 -4.38
CA PRO A 827 56.20 -22.29 -5.35
C PRO A 827 55.72 -23.71 -5.89
N ASP A 828 55.01 -23.73 -7.03
CA ASP A 828 54.82 -24.82 -8.06
C ASP A 828 53.97 -26.09 -7.71
N ASP A 829 53.36 -26.91 -8.60
CA ASP A 829 52.68 -26.82 -9.95
C ASP A 829 51.87 -28.18 -10.15
N ALA A 830 51.28 -28.73 -11.24
CA ALA A 830 51.22 -28.48 -12.70
C ALA A 830 50.03 -29.14 -13.46
N THR A 831 49.52 -28.45 -14.50
CA THR A 831 48.96 -28.91 -15.82
C THR A 831 48.00 -30.14 -16.03
N ALA A 832 46.78 -29.84 -16.55
CA ALA A 832 46.17 -30.34 -17.85
C ALA A 832 45.70 -31.84 -18.05
N PRO A 833 45.12 -32.27 -19.21
CA PRO A 833 43.77 -31.91 -19.75
C PRO A 833 42.89 -33.02 -20.49
N ALA A 834 41.59 -32.72 -20.69
CA ALA A 834 40.69 -32.96 -21.87
C ALA A 834 40.18 -34.35 -22.42
N ALA A 835 38.89 -34.36 -22.87
CA ALA A 835 38.32 -34.81 -24.19
C ALA A 835 37.27 -35.99 -24.34
N ALA A 836 36.26 -35.77 -25.23
CA ALA A 836 35.51 -36.72 -26.11
C ALA A 836 34.49 -37.77 -25.56
N ARG A 837 33.50 -38.35 -26.30
CA ARG A 837 32.56 -37.94 -27.41
C ARG A 837 31.59 -39.12 -27.83
N ASN A 838 30.37 -38.85 -28.34
CA ASN A 838 29.48 -39.71 -29.21
C ASN A 838 28.87 -41.05 -28.64
N ASN A 839 27.89 -41.79 -29.22
CA ASN A 839 26.64 -41.60 -30.04
C ASN A 839 25.93 -42.99 -30.29
N LEU A 840 24.78 -43.01 -31.02
CA LEU A 840 24.15 -44.14 -31.81
C LEU A 840 23.14 -45.09 -31.06
N ARG A 841 22.08 -45.74 -31.63
CA ARG A 841 21.32 -45.69 -32.93
C ARG A 841 20.04 -46.59 -32.94
N ASP A 842 19.09 -46.32 -33.87
CA ASP A 842 18.19 -47.21 -34.70
C ASP A 842 17.38 -48.39 -34.08
N ALA A 843 16.29 -48.98 -34.62
CA ALA A 843 15.20 -48.74 -35.62
C ALA A 843 14.22 -49.98 -35.56
N GLY A 844 13.05 -50.15 -36.22
CA GLY A 844 12.19 -49.41 -37.18
C GLY A 844 11.16 -50.34 -37.90
N SER A 845 10.15 -49.81 -38.64
CA SER A 845 9.13 -50.51 -39.51
C SER A 845 8.00 -51.33 -38.80
N GLU A 846 6.80 -51.62 -39.34
CA GLU A 846 6.18 -51.44 -40.69
C GLU A 846 4.62 -51.28 -40.64
N HIS A 847 3.89 -51.26 -41.78
CA HIS A 847 2.50 -50.76 -41.95
C HIS A 847 1.33 -51.79 -41.96
N THR A 848 0.10 -51.33 -41.69
CA THR A 848 -1.14 -51.73 -42.43
C THR A 848 -2.28 -50.68 -42.31
N VAL A 849 -3.44 -50.88 -42.97
CA VAL A 849 -4.42 -49.82 -43.36
C VAL A 849 -5.74 -49.85 -42.56
N ALA A 850 -6.38 -48.69 -42.41
CA ALA A 850 -7.58 -48.42 -41.59
C ALA A 850 -8.93 -48.49 -42.33
N PRO A 851 -10.07 -48.50 -41.60
CA PRO A 851 -11.34 -47.90 -42.01
C PRO A 851 -11.48 -46.45 -41.47
N ALA A 852 -12.40 -45.65 -42.04
CA ALA A 852 -12.52 -44.22 -41.74
C ALA A 852 -13.57 -43.88 -40.65
N SER A 853 -13.23 -42.92 -39.79
CA SER A 853 -14.15 -42.21 -38.89
C SER A 853 -13.74 -40.74 -38.75
N ASP A 854 -14.75 -39.86 -38.77
CA ASP A 854 -14.76 -38.39 -38.60
C ASP A 854 -13.41 -37.60 -38.57
N PRO A 855 -13.16 -36.68 -39.54
CA PRO A 855 -11.99 -35.78 -39.52
C PRO A 855 -11.85 -34.89 -38.27
N ALA A 856 -12.91 -34.65 -37.50
CA ALA A 856 -12.87 -33.83 -36.29
C ALA A 856 -12.31 -34.56 -35.05
N ALA A 857 -12.22 -35.90 -35.08
CA ALA A 857 -11.95 -36.72 -33.90
C ALA A 857 -10.47 -37.11 -33.68
N ASN A 858 -9.55 -36.66 -34.54
CA ASN A 858 -8.18 -37.18 -34.56
C ASN A 858 -7.10 -36.10 -34.78
N ALA A 859 -7.37 -34.87 -34.34
CA ALA A 859 -6.38 -33.79 -34.33
C ALA A 859 -5.35 -34.02 -33.21
N SER A 860 -4.08 -34.26 -33.57
CA SER A 860 -3.00 -34.37 -32.59
C SER A 860 -2.67 -33.00 -32.00
N PHE A 861 -3.14 -32.75 -30.77
CA PHE A 861 -2.77 -31.60 -29.96
C PHE A 861 -1.54 -31.90 -29.10
N ASP A 862 -0.50 -31.07 -29.21
CA ASP A 862 0.69 -31.20 -28.37
C ASP A 862 0.40 -30.71 -26.96
N VAL A 863 0.60 -31.60 -25.97
CA VAL A 863 0.48 -31.24 -24.55
C VAL A 863 1.82 -30.66 -24.11
N VAL A 864 1.84 -29.36 -23.84
CA VAL A 864 3.07 -28.65 -23.46
C VAL A 864 3.05 -28.33 -21.97
N ARG A 865 3.82 -29.07 -21.15
CA ARG A 865 4.18 -28.60 -19.80
C ARG A 865 5.10 -27.39 -19.96
N THR A 866 4.71 -26.27 -19.38
CA THR A 866 5.57 -25.09 -19.23
C THR A 866 5.87 -24.90 -17.75
N GLU A 867 7.03 -24.35 -17.41
CA GLU A 867 7.43 -24.13 -16.03
C GLU A 867 6.40 -23.24 -15.30
N GLY A 868 6.06 -23.61 -14.06
CA GLY A 868 5.01 -22.96 -13.28
C GLY A 868 3.56 -23.18 -13.74
N ARG A 869 3.28 -24.04 -14.74
CA ARG A 869 1.94 -24.24 -15.32
C ARG A 869 1.56 -25.73 -15.46
N PRO A 870 0.28 -26.10 -15.26
CA PRO A 870 -0.20 -27.47 -15.47
C PRO A 870 -0.14 -27.86 -16.95
N ALA A 871 -0.39 -29.12 -17.28
CA ALA A 871 -0.46 -29.56 -18.67
C ALA A 871 -1.69 -28.93 -19.36
N VAL A 872 -1.46 -28.10 -20.38
CA VAL A 872 -2.54 -27.38 -21.09
C VAL A 872 -2.80 -28.00 -22.46
N LEU A 873 -4.09 -28.21 -22.74
CA LEU A 873 -4.67 -28.49 -24.05
C LEU A 873 -5.55 -27.29 -24.43
N ASP A 874 -5.19 -26.52 -25.46
CA ASP A 874 -6.03 -25.43 -25.97
C ASP A 874 -6.73 -25.87 -27.27
N LEU A 875 -8.06 -25.88 -27.29
CA LEU A 875 -8.86 -26.26 -28.47
C LEU A 875 -8.97 -25.13 -29.51
N GLY A 876 -8.42 -23.95 -29.21
CA GLY A 876 -8.37 -22.81 -30.13
C GLY A 876 -9.63 -21.95 -30.12
N ARG A 877 -9.89 -21.27 -31.25
CA ARG A 877 -10.85 -20.15 -31.32
C ARG A 877 -12.33 -20.55 -31.44
N ALA A 878 -12.66 -21.84 -31.45
CA ALA A 878 -14.03 -22.32 -31.54
C ALA A 878 -14.21 -23.58 -30.68
N ALA A 879 -15.20 -23.56 -29.78
CA ALA A 879 -15.58 -24.73 -28.98
C ALA A 879 -16.19 -25.83 -29.87
N PRO A 880 -16.05 -27.12 -29.51
CA PRO A 880 -16.71 -28.21 -30.24
C PRO A 880 -18.24 -28.08 -30.14
N ALA A 881 -18.93 -28.44 -31.23
CA ALA A 881 -20.40 -28.32 -31.33
C ALA A 881 -21.16 -29.24 -30.36
N ASP A 882 -20.55 -30.36 -29.93
CA ASP A 882 -21.00 -31.17 -28.80
C ASP A 882 -19.78 -31.49 -27.90
N PRO A 883 -19.66 -30.83 -26.73
CA PRO A 883 -18.59 -31.10 -25.77
C PRO A 883 -18.58 -32.53 -25.22
N VAL A 884 -19.74 -33.21 -25.20
CA VAL A 884 -19.89 -34.57 -24.69
C VAL A 884 -19.34 -35.57 -25.70
N ALA A 885 -19.75 -35.46 -26.97
CA ALA A 885 -19.20 -36.28 -28.04
C ALA A 885 -17.67 -36.07 -28.21
N TRP A 886 -17.19 -34.83 -28.02
CA TRP A 886 -15.75 -34.55 -27.99
C TRP A 886 -15.06 -35.27 -26.82
N ALA A 887 -15.62 -35.21 -25.62
CA ALA A 887 -15.04 -35.85 -24.43
C ALA A 887 -14.99 -37.38 -24.57
N THR A 888 -16.06 -38.03 -25.05
CA THR A 888 -16.08 -39.47 -25.34
C THR A 888 -14.98 -39.86 -26.34
N GLY A 889 -14.83 -39.08 -27.43
CA GLY A 889 -13.80 -39.32 -28.46
C GLY A 889 -12.36 -39.20 -27.95
N HIS A 890 -12.12 -38.35 -26.94
CA HIS A 890 -10.77 -38.07 -26.41
C HIS A 890 -10.48 -38.71 -25.05
N ARG A 891 -11.43 -39.43 -24.43
CA ARG A 891 -11.33 -40.04 -23.09
C ARG A 891 -9.98 -40.73 -22.85
N ALA A 892 -9.57 -41.63 -23.74
CA ALA A 892 -8.34 -42.40 -23.57
C ALA A 892 -7.07 -41.54 -23.57
N ARG A 893 -7.04 -40.44 -24.35
CA ARG A 893 -5.91 -39.49 -24.39
C ARG A 893 -5.88 -38.62 -23.14
N LEU A 894 -7.03 -38.11 -22.71
CA LEU A 894 -7.16 -37.30 -21.48
C LEU A 894 -6.71 -38.10 -20.25
N HIS A 895 -7.15 -39.36 -20.12
CA HIS A 895 -6.71 -40.26 -19.05
C HIS A 895 -5.21 -40.54 -19.09
N ALA A 896 -4.61 -40.76 -20.28
CA ALA A 896 -3.17 -40.92 -20.41
C ALA A 896 -2.40 -39.65 -19.98
N THR A 897 -2.87 -38.47 -20.38
CA THR A 897 -2.26 -37.19 -19.98
C THR A 897 -2.38 -36.92 -18.47
N VAL A 898 -3.50 -37.27 -17.83
CA VAL A 898 -3.66 -37.20 -16.37
C VAL A 898 -2.72 -38.19 -15.68
N ALA A 899 -2.60 -39.44 -16.16
CA ALA A 899 -1.66 -40.40 -15.59
C ALA A 899 -0.19 -39.95 -15.71
N GLU A 900 0.19 -39.28 -16.81
CA GLU A 900 1.54 -38.78 -17.05
C GLU A 900 1.87 -37.52 -16.23
N HIS A 901 0.97 -36.53 -16.18
CA HIS A 901 1.23 -35.21 -15.61
C HIS A 901 0.45 -34.87 -14.32
N GLY A 902 -0.40 -35.78 -13.83
CA GLY A 902 -1.25 -35.61 -12.65
C GLY A 902 -2.48 -34.70 -12.87
N ALA A 903 -2.38 -33.67 -13.70
CA ALA A 903 -3.51 -32.83 -14.07
C ALA A 903 -3.44 -32.37 -15.54
N VAL A 904 -4.59 -32.13 -16.16
CA VAL A 904 -4.72 -31.51 -17.49
C VAL A 904 -5.82 -30.46 -17.52
N LEU A 905 -5.54 -29.27 -18.08
CA LEU A 905 -6.53 -28.24 -18.38
C LEU A 905 -6.85 -28.24 -19.87
N VAL A 906 -8.10 -28.58 -20.21
CA VAL A 906 -8.70 -28.45 -21.54
C VAL A 906 -9.38 -27.09 -21.66
N ARG A 907 -8.85 -26.20 -22.51
CA ARG A 907 -9.37 -24.85 -22.70
C ARG A 907 -10.32 -24.75 -23.88
N GLY A 908 -11.36 -23.95 -23.72
CA GLY A 908 -12.34 -23.69 -24.78
C GLY A 908 -13.28 -24.86 -25.08
N LEU A 909 -13.42 -25.85 -24.19
CA LEU A 909 -14.36 -26.97 -24.35
C LEU A 909 -15.83 -26.51 -24.39
N GLY A 910 -16.14 -25.31 -23.88
CA GLY A 910 -17.43 -24.66 -24.05
C GLY A 910 -18.47 -25.03 -22.98
N LEU A 911 -18.03 -25.50 -21.81
CA LEU A 911 -18.91 -25.84 -20.69
C LEU A 911 -19.55 -24.58 -20.09
N ARG A 912 -20.88 -24.45 -20.20
CA ARG A 912 -21.64 -23.26 -19.75
C ARG A 912 -22.67 -23.54 -18.66
N ASP A 913 -22.99 -24.81 -18.43
CA ASP A 913 -24.04 -25.25 -17.52
C ASP A 913 -23.66 -26.57 -16.83
N ALA A 914 -24.27 -26.83 -15.67
CA ALA A 914 -23.95 -28.01 -14.87
C ALA A 914 -24.48 -29.33 -15.46
N GLU A 915 -25.52 -29.32 -16.31
CA GLU A 915 -26.05 -30.54 -16.93
C GLU A 915 -25.07 -31.08 -17.99
N THR A 916 -24.52 -30.19 -18.83
CA THR A 916 -23.46 -30.50 -19.78
C THR A 916 -22.18 -30.96 -19.07
N VAL A 917 -21.79 -30.32 -17.96
CA VAL A 917 -20.68 -30.81 -17.11
C VAL A 917 -20.95 -32.23 -16.60
N GLY A 918 -22.14 -32.49 -16.05
CA GLY A 918 -22.52 -33.81 -15.54
C GLY A 918 -22.63 -34.89 -16.64
N ARG A 919 -22.90 -34.51 -17.88
CA ARG A 919 -22.81 -35.40 -19.06
C ARG A 919 -21.35 -35.68 -19.43
N VAL A 920 -20.51 -34.64 -19.59
CA VAL A 920 -19.07 -34.78 -19.89
C VAL A 920 -18.36 -35.63 -18.82
N ALA A 921 -18.65 -35.39 -17.54
CA ALA A 921 -18.01 -36.13 -16.45
C ALA A 921 -18.37 -37.63 -16.47
N ARG A 922 -19.62 -38.00 -16.79
CA ARG A 922 -20.01 -39.42 -16.93
C ARG A 922 -19.38 -40.11 -18.15
N GLU A 923 -19.06 -39.36 -19.21
CA GLU A 923 -18.30 -39.89 -20.35
C GLU A 923 -16.80 -40.02 -20.07
N LEU A 924 -16.25 -39.30 -19.08
CA LEU A 924 -14.84 -39.35 -18.70
C LEU A 924 -14.55 -40.31 -17.54
N LEU A 925 -15.39 -40.33 -16.50
CA LEU A 925 -15.22 -41.13 -15.29
C LEU A 925 -15.69 -42.58 -15.49
N HIS A 926 -15.33 -43.47 -14.56
CA HIS A 926 -15.89 -44.83 -14.45
C HIS A 926 -17.09 -44.85 -13.50
N GLU A 927 -17.02 -44.10 -12.41
CA GLU A 927 -18.09 -43.94 -11.43
C GLU A 927 -18.10 -42.50 -10.89
N VAL A 928 -19.28 -41.95 -10.59
CA VAL A 928 -19.44 -40.62 -9.98
C VAL A 928 -19.71 -40.82 -8.48
N MET A 929 -18.82 -40.29 -7.66
CA MET A 929 -18.88 -40.41 -6.21
C MET A 929 -19.86 -39.37 -5.63
N THR A 930 -20.77 -39.80 -4.75
CA THR A 930 -21.60 -38.87 -3.96
C THR A 930 -20.86 -38.42 -2.70
N GLU A 931 -20.69 -37.11 -2.52
CA GLU A 931 -20.13 -36.54 -1.28
C GLU A 931 -21.05 -36.82 -0.07
N ARG A 932 -20.48 -37.27 1.06
CA ARG A 932 -21.23 -37.60 2.29
C ARG A 932 -20.65 -37.03 3.59
N GLU A 933 -19.45 -36.47 3.56
CA GLU A 933 -18.76 -35.90 4.73
C GLU A 933 -18.10 -34.58 4.33
N GLY A 934 -18.90 -33.55 4.05
CA GLY A 934 -18.37 -32.25 3.61
C GLY A 934 -17.52 -31.56 4.69
N PHE A 935 -16.46 -30.85 4.26
CA PHE A 935 -15.74 -29.91 5.13
C PHE A 935 -16.38 -28.51 5.09
N ALA A 936 -16.84 -28.09 3.92
CA ALA A 936 -17.63 -26.89 3.68
C ALA A 936 -18.88 -27.25 2.88
N ALA A 937 -19.95 -26.47 3.02
CA ALA A 937 -21.17 -26.72 2.26
C ALA A 937 -20.94 -26.51 0.74
N ARG A 938 -21.51 -27.40 -0.07
CA ARG A 938 -21.51 -27.30 -1.53
C ARG A 938 -22.93 -27.35 -2.07
N ARG A 939 -23.27 -26.43 -2.97
CA ARG A 939 -24.56 -26.41 -3.65
C ARG A 939 -24.59 -27.53 -4.69
N VAL A 940 -25.60 -28.40 -4.66
CA VAL A 940 -25.87 -29.31 -5.78
C VAL A 940 -26.34 -28.47 -6.97
N LEU A 941 -25.62 -28.54 -8.09
CA LEU A 941 -25.92 -27.81 -9.33
C LEU A 941 -26.67 -28.69 -10.34
N ALA A 942 -26.34 -29.98 -10.38
CA ALA A 942 -27.05 -31.03 -11.12
C ALA A 942 -26.81 -32.40 -10.46
N ASP A 943 -27.41 -33.47 -10.98
CA ASP A 943 -27.18 -34.83 -10.47
C ASP A 943 -25.69 -35.22 -10.60
N GLY A 944 -25.05 -35.52 -9.47
CA GLY A 944 -23.60 -35.76 -9.36
C GLY A 944 -22.70 -34.54 -9.57
N VAL A 945 -23.24 -33.32 -9.69
CA VAL A 945 -22.47 -32.09 -9.96
C VAL A 945 -22.69 -31.07 -8.85
N HIS A 946 -21.60 -30.68 -8.20
CA HIS A 946 -21.59 -29.77 -7.05
C HIS A 946 -20.95 -28.43 -7.45
N SER A 947 -21.16 -27.38 -6.65
CA SER A 947 -20.31 -26.19 -6.71
C SER A 947 -18.94 -26.49 -6.10
N SER A 948 -17.93 -25.70 -6.45
CA SER A 948 -16.77 -25.56 -5.57
C SER A 948 -17.22 -25.12 -4.18
N SER A 949 -16.46 -25.49 -3.14
CA SER A 949 -16.72 -25.12 -1.75
C SER A 949 -16.97 -23.63 -1.56
N GLU A 950 -17.97 -23.28 -0.77
CA GLU A 950 -18.15 -21.91 -0.29
C GLU A 950 -16.98 -21.56 0.65
N TRP A 951 -16.23 -20.53 0.25
CA TRP A 951 -15.00 -20.03 0.89
C TRP A 951 -14.85 -18.56 0.45
N PRO A 952 -14.31 -17.64 1.28
CA PRO A 952 -14.27 -16.22 0.94
C PRO A 952 -13.51 -15.91 -0.35
N ALA A 953 -14.01 -14.98 -1.16
CA ALA A 953 -13.47 -14.71 -2.49
C ALA A 953 -12.08 -14.03 -2.43
N GLU A 954 -11.86 -13.24 -1.37
CA GLU A 954 -10.66 -12.47 -1.10
C GLU A 954 -9.55 -13.26 -0.38
N GLN A 955 -9.80 -14.52 0.00
CA GLN A 955 -8.88 -15.35 0.78
C GLN A 955 -8.35 -16.54 -0.03
N PRO A 956 -7.04 -16.85 0.04
CA PRO A 956 -6.51 -18.09 -0.50
C PRO A 956 -7.09 -19.29 0.26
N MET A 957 -7.34 -20.37 -0.47
CA MET A 957 -7.65 -21.68 0.09
C MET A 957 -6.38 -22.52 -0.02
N CYS A 958 -5.88 -23.06 1.11
CA CYS A 958 -4.62 -23.80 1.16
C CYS A 958 -4.59 -25.03 0.23
N MET A 959 -3.39 -25.52 -0.10
CA MET A 959 -3.22 -26.74 -0.89
C MET A 959 -3.82 -27.96 -0.17
N HIS A 960 -4.71 -28.67 -0.87
CA HIS A 960 -5.51 -29.73 -0.28
C HIS A 960 -5.91 -30.83 -1.30
N HIS A 961 -6.10 -32.06 -0.81
CA HIS A 961 -6.53 -33.23 -1.60
C HIS A 961 -7.97 -33.58 -1.26
N GLU A 962 -8.90 -33.52 -2.22
CA GLU A 962 -10.35 -33.61 -1.95
C GLU A 962 -10.72 -34.85 -1.11
N LEU A 963 -11.49 -34.62 -0.04
CA LEU A 963 -11.89 -35.62 0.97
C LEU A 963 -10.75 -36.46 1.59
N SER A 964 -9.48 -36.05 1.59
CA SER A 964 -8.35 -36.89 2.05
C SER A 964 -8.40 -37.38 3.51
N TYR A 965 -9.30 -36.82 4.33
CA TYR A 965 -9.60 -37.32 5.66
C TYR A 965 -10.45 -38.60 5.64
N ALA A 966 -11.35 -38.75 4.66
CA ALA A 966 -12.31 -39.85 4.56
C ALA A 966 -11.64 -41.20 4.24
N ARG A 967 -12.34 -42.31 4.53
CA ARG A 967 -11.90 -43.67 4.16
C ARG A 967 -12.09 -43.99 2.68
N GLU A 968 -12.84 -43.15 1.97
CA GLU A 968 -13.29 -43.32 0.60
C GLU A 968 -13.17 -41.93 -0.03
N VAL A 969 -12.27 -41.79 -1.00
CA VAL A 969 -11.89 -40.49 -1.58
C VAL A 969 -12.06 -40.54 -3.09
N PRO A 970 -12.36 -39.42 -3.78
CA PRO A 970 -12.35 -39.42 -5.24
C PRO A 970 -10.91 -39.66 -5.73
N GLY A 971 -10.71 -40.61 -6.63
CA GLY A 971 -9.45 -40.76 -7.35
C GLY A 971 -9.28 -39.68 -8.41
N THR A 972 -10.38 -39.32 -9.08
CA THR A 972 -10.43 -38.30 -10.14
C THR A 972 -11.32 -37.13 -9.72
N LEU A 973 -10.84 -35.91 -9.92
CA LEU A 973 -11.62 -34.69 -9.80
C LEU A 973 -11.79 -34.03 -11.16
N ILE A 974 -12.99 -33.53 -11.41
CA ILE A 974 -13.31 -32.70 -12.58
C ILE A 974 -13.76 -31.33 -12.08
N PHE A 975 -13.04 -30.29 -12.51
CA PHE A 975 -13.38 -28.88 -12.28
C PHE A 975 -13.77 -28.25 -13.61
N ALA A 976 -14.95 -27.65 -13.71
CA ALA A 976 -15.40 -26.95 -14.93
C ALA A 976 -15.76 -25.50 -14.61
N CYS A 977 -15.09 -24.55 -15.26
CA CYS A 977 -15.35 -23.12 -15.05
C CYS A 977 -16.53 -22.66 -15.90
N LEU A 978 -17.72 -22.61 -15.29
CA LEU A 978 -18.94 -22.10 -15.92
C LEU A 978 -18.85 -20.57 -16.11
N THR A 979 -18.44 -19.87 -15.04
CA THR A 979 -18.20 -18.43 -15.02
C THR A 979 -16.82 -18.15 -14.43
N ALA A 980 -16.02 -17.35 -15.15
CA ALA A 980 -14.67 -16.96 -14.74
C ALA A 980 -14.65 -15.53 -14.14
N PRO A 981 -13.82 -15.28 -13.11
CA PRO A 981 -13.75 -14.00 -12.42
C PRO A 981 -13.04 -12.91 -13.24
N SER A 982 -13.26 -11.65 -12.86
CA SER A 982 -12.63 -10.48 -13.51
C SER A 982 -11.13 -10.40 -13.22
N SER A 983 -10.68 -10.87 -12.06
CA SER A 983 -9.27 -11.03 -11.69
C SER A 983 -9.05 -12.31 -10.86
N GLY A 984 -7.80 -12.76 -10.78
CA GLY A 984 -7.39 -13.89 -9.93
C GLY A 984 -8.12 -15.22 -10.20
N GLY A 985 -8.37 -15.96 -9.11
CA GLY A 985 -9.29 -17.12 -9.07
C GLY A 985 -8.81 -18.40 -9.71
N VAL A 986 -7.50 -18.49 -9.96
CA VAL A 986 -6.77 -19.71 -10.31
C VAL A 986 -7.15 -20.85 -9.36
N THR A 987 -7.29 -22.06 -9.92
CA THR A 987 -7.23 -23.31 -9.13
C THR A 987 -5.88 -23.90 -9.43
N ALA A 988 -4.91 -23.63 -8.55
CA ALA A 988 -3.55 -24.09 -8.75
C ALA A 988 -3.43 -25.55 -8.30
N VAL A 989 -2.43 -26.26 -8.82
CA VAL A 989 -2.19 -27.68 -8.50
C VAL A 989 -0.72 -27.94 -8.24
N ALA A 990 -0.39 -28.73 -7.22
CA ALA A 990 0.98 -29.14 -6.91
C ALA A 990 1.12 -30.65 -7.04
N ASP A 991 2.20 -31.14 -7.66
CA ASP A 991 2.48 -32.59 -7.71
C ASP A 991 3.01 -33.04 -6.35
N SER A 992 2.20 -33.81 -5.63
CA SER A 992 2.51 -34.25 -4.27
C SER A 992 3.65 -35.27 -4.20
N GLN A 993 4.23 -35.67 -5.35
CA GLN A 993 5.49 -36.42 -5.42
C GLN A 993 6.68 -35.44 -5.39
N GLU A 994 6.61 -34.33 -6.13
CA GLU A 994 7.60 -33.25 -6.06
C GLU A 994 7.61 -32.59 -4.66
N VAL A 995 6.43 -32.37 -4.06
CA VAL A 995 6.28 -31.89 -2.67
C VAL A 995 6.88 -32.88 -1.67
N LEU A 996 6.64 -34.19 -1.82
CA LEU A 996 7.19 -35.22 -0.93
C LEU A 996 8.72 -35.29 -1.00
N GLU A 997 9.29 -35.08 -2.18
CA GLU A 997 10.75 -35.06 -2.40
C GLU A 997 11.41 -33.77 -1.87
N ALA A 998 10.65 -32.69 -1.70
CA ALA A 998 11.11 -31.39 -1.19
C ALA A 998 10.83 -31.13 0.31
N LEU A 999 9.96 -31.90 0.96
CA LEU A 999 9.67 -31.78 2.40
C LEU A 999 10.87 -32.22 3.27
N PRO A 1000 11.09 -31.63 4.47
CA PRO A 1000 12.19 -32.00 5.35
C PRO A 1000 12.13 -33.48 5.77
N ALA A 1001 13.24 -34.22 5.60
CA ALA A 1001 13.25 -35.68 5.80
C ALA A 1001 12.70 -36.13 7.17
N GLY A 1002 13.08 -35.47 8.27
CA GLY A 1002 12.58 -35.79 9.62
C GLY A 1002 11.09 -35.49 9.82
N LEU A 1003 10.50 -34.54 9.06
CA LEU A 1003 9.06 -34.30 9.03
C LEU A 1003 8.37 -35.44 8.27
N VAL A 1004 8.92 -35.86 7.12
CA VAL A 1004 8.41 -36.98 6.33
C VAL A 1004 8.45 -38.30 7.11
N GLU A 1005 9.57 -38.62 7.77
CA GLU A 1005 9.73 -39.80 8.62
C GLU A 1005 8.73 -39.81 9.79
N ARG A 1006 8.51 -38.64 10.42
CA ARG A 1006 7.53 -38.50 11.50
C ARG A 1006 6.09 -38.70 11.02
N PHE A 1007 5.70 -38.11 9.89
CA PHE A 1007 4.36 -38.27 9.34
C PHE A 1007 4.13 -39.64 8.66
N GLU A 1008 5.17 -40.36 8.24
CA GLU A 1008 5.09 -41.75 7.78
C GLU A 1008 4.96 -42.75 8.95
N SER A 1009 5.55 -42.45 10.11
CA SER A 1009 5.52 -43.33 11.30
C SER A 1009 4.37 -43.06 12.27
N GLU A 1010 4.04 -41.79 12.54
CA GLU A 1010 2.92 -41.41 13.42
C GLU A 1010 1.58 -41.29 12.66
N GLY A 1011 1.62 -40.87 11.38
CA GLY A 1011 0.43 -40.40 10.66
C GLY A 1011 -0.09 -39.05 11.17
N TRP A 1012 -1.32 -38.69 10.82
CA TRP A 1012 -2.01 -37.51 11.35
C TRP A 1012 -3.38 -37.88 11.94
N LEU A 1013 -3.86 -37.01 12.84
CA LEU A 1013 -5.12 -37.13 13.57
C LEU A 1013 -5.95 -35.87 13.33
N LEU A 1014 -7.15 -36.05 12.79
CA LEU A 1014 -8.15 -35.00 12.64
C LEU A 1014 -9.21 -35.13 13.74
N ASP A 1015 -9.29 -34.11 14.60
CA ASP A 1015 -10.37 -33.95 15.57
C ASP A 1015 -11.38 -32.92 15.03
N ARG A 1016 -12.64 -33.29 14.80
CA ARG A 1016 -13.72 -32.36 14.38
C ARG A 1016 -14.79 -32.25 15.44
N ASN A 1017 -15.34 -31.05 15.62
CA ASN A 1017 -16.48 -30.78 16.50
C ASN A 1017 -17.70 -30.35 15.65
N TYR A 1018 -18.76 -31.15 15.69
CA TYR A 1018 -20.05 -30.88 15.05
C TYR A 1018 -21.02 -30.32 16.10
N THR A 1019 -21.19 -29.01 16.09
CA THR A 1019 -22.10 -28.26 16.97
C THR A 1019 -22.80 -27.17 16.14
N ASP A 1020 -23.97 -26.71 16.59
CA ASP A 1020 -24.68 -25.60 15.96
C ASP A 1020 -24.11 -24.20 16.35
N LEU A 1021 -23.05 -24.16 17.18
CA LEU A 1021 -22.42 -22.94 17.69
C LEU A 1021 -21.04 -22.66 17.09
N THR A 1022 -20.25 -23.70 16.82
CA THR A 1022 -18.82 -23.57 16.44
C THR A 1022 -18.44 -24.31 15.17
N GLY A 1023 -19.30 -25.19 14.64
CA GLY A 1023 -18.99 -26.03 13.48
C GLY A 1023 -20.18 -26.22 12.55
N ILE A 1024 -20.18 -27.35 11.84
CA ILE A 1024 -21.32 -27.76 11.00
C ILE A 1024 -22.26 -28.61 11.85
N GLY A 1025 -23.52 -28.23 11.94
CA GLY A 1025 -24.56 -28.98 12.64
C GLY A 1025 -24.71 -30.41 12.09
N LEU A 1026 -24.96 -31.37 12.98
CA LEU A 1026 -24.91 -32.82 12.70
C LEU A 1026 -25.65 -33.23 11.41
N ALA A 1027 -26.87 -32.71 11.22
CA ALA A 1027 -27.72 -33.04 10.08
C ALA A 1027 -27.19 -32.51 8.74
N ALA A 1028 -26.41 -31.42 8.74
CA ALA A 1028 -25.73 -30.91 7.56
C ALA A 1028 -24.41 -31.66 7.27
N ALA A 1029 -23.73 -32.15 8.31
CA ALA A 1029 -22.48 -32.90 8.19
C ALA A 1029 -22.69 -34.33 7.65
N PHE A 1030 -23.70 -35.05 8.15
CA PHE A 1030 -23.96 -36.47 7.84
C PHE A 1030 -25.22 -36.71 7.00
N GLY A 1031 -25.94 -35.65 6.61
CA GLY A 1031 -27.23 -35.75 5.91
C GLY A 1031 -28.39 -36.29 6.77
N THR A 1032 -28.17 -36.53 8.07
CA THR A 1032 -29.16 -37.03 9.02
C THR A 1032 -28.89 -36.51 10.44
N GLY A 1033 -29.95 -36.20 11.17
CA GLY A 1033 -29.88 -35.90 12.61
C GLY A 1033 -29.99 -37.14 13.51
N ASP A 1034 -30.15 -38.34 12.93
CA ASP A 1034 -30.24 -39.57 13.71
C ASP A 1034 -28.86 -40.02 14.21
N ARG A 1035 -28.63 -39.85 15.51
CA ARG A 1035 -27.46 -40.32 16.24
C ARG A 1035 -27.16 -41.81 16.01
N ALA A 1036 -28.18 -42.68 15.91
CA ALA A 1036 -27.94 -44.11 15.68
C ALA A 1036 -27.37 -44.38 14.28
N ALA A 1037 -27.83 -43.64 13.26
CA ALA A 1037 -27.27 -43.69 11.92
C ALA A 1037 -25.84 -43.12 11.85
N VAL A 1038 -25.55 -42.04 12.58
CA VAL A 1038 -24.19 -41.45 12.65
C VAL A 1038 -23.21 -42.36 13.39
N ASP A 1039 -23.59 -42.88 14.57
CA ASP A 1039 -22.75 -43.82 15.31
C ASP A 1039 -22.45 -45.09 14.48
N ALA A 1040 -23.43 -45.61 13.73
CA ALA A 1040 -23.22 -46.73 12.80
C ALA A 1040 -22.31 -46.37 11.61
N TYR A 1041 -22.45 -45.15 11.05
CA TYR A 1041 -21.61 -44.66 9.96
C TYR A 1041 -20.13 -44.53 10.38
N CYS A 1042 -19.88 -43.90 11.53
CA CYS A 1042 -18.55 -43.69 12.08
C CYS A 1042 -17.89 -45.03 12.48
N ALA A 1043 -18.62 -45.92 13.13
CA ALA A 1043 -18.14 -47.26 13.48
C ALA A 1043 -17.73 -48.07 12.24
N ALA A 1044 -18.51 -48.00 11.15
CA ALA A 1044 -18.21 -48.68 9.89
C ALA A 1044 -16.95 -48.16 9.17
N ARG A 1045 -16.45 -46.95 9.53
CA ARG A 1045 -15.24 -46.33 8.96
C ARG A 1045 -14.06 -46.27 9.94
N GLY A 1046 -14.23 -46.73 11.17
CA GLY A 1046 -13.20 -46.63 12.22
C GLY A 1046 -12.90 -45.17 12.56
N ILE A 1047 -13.96 -44.39 12.78
CA ILE A 1047 -13.94 -43.02 13.30
C ILE A 1047 -14.36 -43.08 14.78
N GLU A 1048 -13.56 -42.50 15.67
CA GLU A 1048 -13.87 -42.43 17.10
C GLU A 1048 -14.96 -41.37 17.33
N THR A 1049 -16.04 -41.70 18.05
CA THR A 1049 -17.15 -40.77 18.37
C THR A 1049 -17.23 -40.46 19.86
N ARG A 1050 -17.38 -39.18 20.21
CA ARG A 1050 -17.70 -38.72 21.57
C ARG A 1050 -18.80 -37.66 21.51
N TRP A 1051 -19.97 -38.01 22.02
CA TRP A 1051 -21.09 -37.09 22.16
C TRP A 1051 -20.94 -36.21 23.42
N ALA A 1052 -21.45 -34.99 23.33
CA ALA A 1052 -21.58 -34.04 24.42
C ALA A 1052 -23.03 -33.99 24.95
N ASP A 1053 -23.22 -33.41 26.13
CA ASP A 1053 -24.51 -33.38 26.84
C ASP A 1053 -25.54 -32.41 26.21
N ASP A 1054 -25.09 -31.49 25.37
CA ASP A 1054 -25.90 -30.56 24.56
C ASP A 1054 -26.41 -31.19 23.25
N GLY A 1055 -25.94 -32.38 22.89
CA GLY A 1055 -26.24 -33.07 21.63
C GLY A 1055 -25.15 -32.92 20.56
N GLY A 1056 -24.08 -32.15 20.80
CA GLY A 1056 -22.94 -32.04 19.91
C GLY A 1056 -22.16 -33.36 19.78
N LEU A 1057 -21.42 -33.52 18.68
CA LEU A 1057 -20.59 -34.68 18.39
C LEU A 1057 -19.15 -34.25 18.09
N ARG A 1058 -18.19 -34.77 18.86
CA ARG A 1058 -16.77 -34.76 18.48
C ARG A 1058 -16.40 -36.07 17.81
N THR A 1059 -15.77 -36.01 16.65
CA THR A 1059 -15.14 -37.16 15.99
C THR A 1059 -13.63 -37.05 16.01
N ARG A 1060 -12.93 -38.19 16.10
CA ARG A 1060 -11.48 -38.28 15.89
C ARG A 1060 -11.18 -39.33 14.82
N GLN A 1061 -10.29 -39.00 13.88
CA GLN A 1061 -9.92 -39.91 12.79
C GLN A 1061 -8.42 -39.87 12.50
N ARG A 1062 -7.79 -41.05 12.50
CA ARG A 1062 -6.39 -41.23 12.08
C ARG A 1062 -6.31 -41.58 10.60
N SER A 1063 -5.43 -40.88 9.89
CA SER A 1063 -5.19 -41.05 8.46
C SER A 1063 -3.69 -41.01 8.15
N ALA A 1064 -3.32 -41.58 7.00
CA ALA A 1064 -1.96 -41.52 6.49
C ALA A 1064 -1.68 -40.11 5.94
N ALA A 1065 -0.45 -39.62 6.12
CA ALA A 1065 0.03 -38.41 5.45
C ALA A 1065 0.77 -38.72 4.13
N LEU A 1066 1.23 -39.95 3.96
CA LEU A 1066 1.81 -40.46 2.73
C LEU A 1066 0.93 -41.60 2.20
N LEU A 1067 0.59 -41.56 0.92
CA LEU A 1067 -0.03 -42.69 0.22
C LEU A 1067 0.88 -43.24 -0.86
N ARG A 1068 0.58 -44.47 -1.29
CA ARG A 1068 1.06 -45.02 -2.56
C ARG A 1068 -0.07 -44.98 -3.56
N HIS A 1069 0.14 -44.27 -4.67
CA HIS A 1069 -0.87 -44.17 -5.71
C HIS A 1069 -1.20 -45.56 -6.28
N PRO A 1070 -2.48 -45.98 -6.36
CA PRO A 1070 -2.85 -47.39 -6.62
C PRO A 1070 -2.41 -47.93 -7.98
N VAL A 1071 -2.35 -47.08 -9.03
CA VAL A 1071 -1.90 -47.48 -10.38
C VAL A 1071 -0.37 -47.43 -10.53
N SER A 1072 0.28 -46.30 -10.21
CA SER A 1072 1.72 -46.08 -10.44
C SER A 1072 2.65 -46.59 -9.31
N GLY A 1073 2.13 -46.89 -8.12
CA GLY A 1073 2.90 -47.39 -6.96
C GLY A 1073 3.85 -46.39 -6.29
N ARG A 1074 4.03 -45.18 -6.88
CA ARG A 1074 4.84 -44.09 -6.32
C ARG A 1074 4.25 -43.57 -5.02
N ARG A 1075 5.12 -43.07 -4.13
CA ARG A 1075 4.71 -42.39 -2.88
C ARG A 1075 4.33 -40.94 -3.22
N SER A 1076 3.22 -40.45 -2.66
CA SER A 1076 2.77 -39.06 -2.71
C SER A 1076 2.57 -38.53 -1.28
N TRP A 1077 2.85 -37.26 -1.05
CA TRP A 1077 2.42 -36.53 0.15
C TRP A 1077 0.92 -36.22 0.07
N PHE A 1078 0.09 -37.17 0.48
CA PHE A 1078 -1.36 -37.06 0.41
C PHE A 1078 -1.91 -36.57 1.75
N ASN A 1079 -1.69 -35.27 2.04
CA ASN A 1079 -1.97 -34.71 3.35
C ASN A 1079 -2.57 -33.29 3.27
N GLN A 1080 -3.56 -33.04 4.14
CA GLN A 1080 -4.30 -31.79 4.29
C GLN A 1080 -3.97 -31.04 5.60
N VAL A 1081 -2.89 -31.38 6.32
CA VAL A 1081 -2.48 -30.70 7.57
C VAL A 1081 -2.62 -29.17 7.49
N SER A 1082 -2.18 -28.54 6.39
CA SER A 1082 -2.28 -27.08 6.23
C SER A 1082 -3.65 -26.51 5.85
N PHE A 1083 -4.61 -27.34 5.47
CA PHE A 1083 -5.98 -26.93 5.12
C PHE A 1083 -6.99 -27.25 6.24
N LEU A 1084 -6.70 -28.25 7.07
CA LEU A 1084 -7.55 -28.69 8.19
C LEU A 1084 -6.96 -28.42 9.57
N SER A 1085 -5.87 -27.65 9.65
CA SER A 1085 -5.37 -27.15 10.91
C SER A 1085 -6.06 -25.84 11.30
N GLU A 1086 -6.25 -25.67 12.60
CA GLU A 1086 -6.57 -24.43 13.28
C GLU A 1086 -5.81 -23.20 12.74
N TRP A 1087 -4.58 -23.36 12.23
CA TRP A 1087 -3.78 -22.29 11.64
C TRP A 1087 -4.37 -21.70 10.34
N THR A 1088 -5.41 -22.29 9.74
CA THR A 1088 -6.18 -21.66 8.64
C THR A 1088 -7.24 -20.68 9.09
N LEU A 1089 -7.67 -20.73 10.36
CA LEU A 1089 -8.59 -19.74 10.92
C LEU A 1089 -7.81 -18.42 11.11
N ASP A 1090 -8.42 -17.27 10.77
CA ASP A 1090 -7.86 -15.96 11.13
C ASP A 1090 -7.55 -15.97 12.63
N ALA A 1091 -6.38 -15.47 13.03
CA ALA A 1091 -5.94 -15.48 14.43
C ALA A 1091 -6.99 -14.88 15.38
N ALA A 1092 -7.78 -13.90 14.91
CA ALA A 1092 -9.03 -13.44 15.52
C ALA A 1092 -9.92 -14.58 16.02
N VAL A 1093 -10.34 -15.42 15.07
CA VAL A 1093 -11.36 -16.45 15.21
C VAL A 1093 -10.76 -17.67 15.90
N ARG A 1094 -9.50 -18.02 15.60
CA ARG A 1094 -8.80 -19.09 16.30
C ARG A 1094 -8.70 -18.80 17.79
N GLU A 1095 -8.13 -17.66 18.17
CA GLU A 1095 -7.90 -17.37 19.60
C GLU A 1095 -9.21 -17.06 20.33
N TYR A 1096 -10.21 -16.46 19.67
CA TYR A 1096 -11.56 -16.33 20.25
C TYR A 1096 -12.23 -17.69 20.49
N LEU A 1097 -12.21 -18.60 19.52
CA LEU A 1097 -12.80 -19.93 19.69
C LEU A 1097 -11.99 -20.81 20.66
N LYS A 1098 -10.67 -20.64 20.75
CA LYS A 1098 -9.84 -21.28 21.79
C LYS A 1098 -10.13 -20.72 23.19
N PHE A 1099 -10.41 -19.42 23.30
CA PHE A 1099 -10.79 -18.81 24.57
C PHE A 1099 -12.18 -19.29 25.06
N GLU A 1100 -13.17 -19.30 24.17
CA GLU A 1100 -14.56 -19.64 24.50
C GLU A 1100 -14.79 -21.16 24.64
N PHE A 1101 -14.12 -21.98 23.81
CA PHE A 1101 -14.35 -23.44 23.72
C PHE A 1101 -13.12 -24.31 24.03
N GLY A 1102 -11.96 -23.70 24.30
CA GLY A 1102 -10.68 -24.39 24.57
C GLY A 1102 -9.93 -24.86 23.31
N ASP A 1103 -8.64 -25.17 23.46
CA ASP A 1103 -7.77 -25.75 22.41
C ASP A 1103 -8.33 -27.03 21.74
N ASP A 1104 -9.34 -27.66 22.36
CA ASP A 1104 -9.92 -28.93 21.94
C ASP A 1104 -11.37 -28.79 21.41
N GLY A 1105 -11.92 -27.56 21.45
CA GLY A 1105 -13.29 -27.21 21.09
C GLY A 1105 -13.48 -26.49 19.75
N LEU A 1106 -12.39 -26.16 19.04
CA LEU A 1106 -12.43 -25.62 17.67
C LEU A 1106 -13.20 -26.56 16.71
N PRO A 1107 -13.86 -26.05 15.65
CA PRO A 1107 -14.56 -26.87 14.65
C PRO A 1107 -13.72 -28.02 14.09
N PHE A 1108 -12.41 -27.78 13.95
CA PHE A 1108 -11.40 -28.76 13.58
C PHE A 1108 -10.08 -28.42 14.29
N ASN A 1109 -9.34 -29.46 14.66
CA ASN A 1109 -7.94 -29.40 15.10
C ASN A 1109 -7.17 -30.49 14.37
N THR A 1110 -5.98 -30.20 13.86
CA THR A 1110 -5.12 -31.21 13.22
C THR A 1110 -3.87 -31.46 14.04
N ARG A 1111 -3.67 -32.73 14.41
CA ARG A 1111 -2.64 -33.20 15.33
C ARG A 1111 -1.78 -34.26 14.64
N TYR A 1112 -0.58 -34.52 15.15
CA TYR A 1112 0.16 -35.73 14.80
C TYR A 1112 -0.64 -36.96 15.23
N GLY A 1113 -0.44 -38.11 14.59
CA GLY A 1113 -1.19 -39.32 14.95
C GLY A 1113 -0.95 -39.82 16.38
N SER A 1114 0.12 -39.40 17.06
CA SER A 1114 0.29 -39.58 18.51
C SER A 1114 -0.73 -38.83 19.38
N GLY A 1115 -1.40 -37.81 18.82
CA GLY A 1115 -2.22 -36.83 19.54
C GLY A 1115 -1.47 -35.54 19.92
N ALA A 1116 -0.16 -35.45 19.66
CA ALA A 1116 0.59 -34.22 19.83
C ALA A 1116 0.09 -33.11 18.88
N ALA A 1117 0.06 -31.85 19.34
CA ALA A 1117 -0.28 -30.71 18.48
C ALA A 1117 0.74 -30.54 17.35
N ILE A 1118 0.28 -30.00 16.21
CA ILE A 1118 1.15 -29.56 15.12
C ILE A 1118 1.33 -28.04 15.27
N ASP A 1119 2.58 -27.61 15.42
CA ASP A 1119 2.93 -26.19 15.56
C ASP A 1119 2.82 -25.41 14.24
N GLU A 1120 2.68 -24.09 14.37
CA GLU A 1120 2.56 -23.16 13.23
C GLU A 1120 3.76 -23.27 12.28
N ALA A 1121 4.98 -23.45 12.81
CA ALA A 1121 6.20 -23.60 12.02
C ALA A 1121 6.16 -24.84 11.11
N THR A 1122 5.62 -25.97 11.60
CA THR A 1122 5.38 -27.18 10.81
C THR A 1122 4.38 -26.91 9.68
N VAL A 1123 3.28 -26.21 9.95
CA VAL A 1123 2.26 -25.88 8.93
C VAL A 1123 2.82 -24.91 7.88
N LEU A 1124 3.55 -23.87 8.31
CA LEU A 1124 4.20 -22.91 7.43
C LEU A 1124 5.26 -23.58 6.54
N ALA A 1125 6.07 -24.49 7.07
CA ALA A 1125 7.06 -25.25 6.27
C ALA A 1125 6.39 -26.15 5.22
N ILE A 1126 5.25 -26.77 5.53
CA ILE A 1126 4.46 -27.54 4.56
C ILE A 1126 3.87 -26.61 3.48
N ASN A 1127 3.41 -25.41 3.87
CA ASN A 1127 2.89 -24.40 2.94
C ASN A 1127 3.97 -23.83 2.00
N GLU A 1128 5.17 -23.55 2.51
CA GLU A 1128 6.29 -23.05 1.70
C GLU A 1128 6.68 -24.05 0.60
N VAL A 1129 6.76 -25.34 0.94
CA VAL A 1129 7.06 -26.40 -0.03
C VAL A 1129 5.91 -26.57 -1.04
N TYR A 1130 4.65 -26.53 -0.60
CA TYR A 1130 3.50 -26.55 -1.51
C TYR A 1130 3.54 -25.37 -2.49
N GLU A 1131 3.70 -24.14 -1.99
CA GLU A 1131 3.74 -22.91 -2.78
C GLU A 1131 4.85 -22.93 -3.83
N LYS A 1132 6.06 -23.35 -3.44
CA LYS A 1132 7.21 -23.52 -4.36
C LYS A 1132 6.96 -24.53 -5.49
N HIS A 1133 6.17 -25.57 -5.24
CA HIS A 1133 5.83 -26.61 -6.22
C HIS A 1133 4.42 -26.45 -6.84
N THR A 1134 3.83 -25.26 -6.70
CA THR A 1134 2.48 -24.96 -7.21
C THR A 1134 2.50 -24.51 -8.68
N LEU A 1135 1.81 -25.28 -9.53
CA LEU A 1135 1.55 -24.96 -10.94
C LEU A 1135 0.23 -24.19 -11.08
N ARG A 1136 0.26 -23.07 -11.82
CA ARG A 1136 -0.81 -22.08 -11.88
C ARG A 1136 -1.34 -21.89 -13.30
N GLU A 1137 -2.65 -21.72 -13.44
CA GLU A 1137 -3.26 -21.33 -14.72
C GLU A 1137 -4.54 -20.53 -14.51
N ARG A 1138 -4.69 -19.41 -15.23
CA ARG A 1138 -5.89 -18.58 -15.15
C ARG A 1138 -7.05 -19.24 -15.89
N TRP A 1139 -8.16 -19.46 -15.21
CA TRP A 1139 -9.38 -20.01 -15.81
C TRP A 1139 -9.95 -19.11 -16.92
N ARG A 1140 -10.45 -19.71 -18.01
CA ARG A 1140 -11.42 -19.08 -18.91
C ARG A 1140 -12.78 -19.76 -18.71
N ALA A 1141 -13.86 -19.00 -18.84
CA ALA A 1141 -15.20 -19.56 -18.76
C ALA A 1141 -15.44 -20.47 -19.98
N GLY A 1142 -15.75 -21.74 -19.74
CA GLY A 1142 -15.79 -22.82 -20.74
C GLY A 1142 -14.63 -23.82 -20.66
N ASP A 1143 -13.65 -23.64 -19.76
CA ASP A 1143 -12.53 -24.55 -19.55
C ASP A 1143 -12.88 -25.72 -18.59
N LEU A 1144 -12.18 -26.85 -18.75
CA LEU A 1144 -12.29 -28.09 -17.97
C LEU A 1144 -10.91 -28.49 -17.45
N MET A 1145 -10.73 -28.69 -16.15
CA MET A 1145 -9.54 -29.31 -15.58
C MET A 1145 -9.89 -30.70 -15.02
N ILE A 1146 -9.06 -31.69 -15.35
CA ILE A 1146 -9.13 -33.06 -14.80
C ILE A 1146 -7.89 -33.27 -13.95
N VAL A 1147 -8.05 -33.79 -12.74
CA VAL A 1147 -6.99 -33.91 -11.73
C VAL A 1147 -7.03 -35.31 -11.10
N ASP A 1148 -5.89 -36.01 -11.12
CA ASP A 1148 -5.61 -37.16 -10.25
C ASP A 1148 -5.44 -36.64 -8.82
N ASN A 1149 -6.45 -36.84 -7.99
CA ASN A 1149 -6.47 -36.36 -6.61
C ASN A 1149 -5.44 -37.07 -5.73
N LEU A 1150 -5.03 -38.29 -6.07
CA LEU A 1150 -4.06 -39.08 -5.30
C LEU A 1150 -2.61 -38.69 -5.60
N ARG A 1151 -2.38 -37.93 -6.67
CA ARG A 1151 -1.09 -37.35 -7.05
C ARG A 1151 -1.04 -35.84 -6.87
N MET A 1152 -2.12 -35.11 -7.12
CA MET A 1152 -2.10 -33.65 -7.13
C MET A 1152 -2.91 -33.06 -5.98
N ALA A 1153 -2.27 -32.23 -5.16
CA ALA A 1153 -2.98 -31.29 -4.31
C ALA A 1153 -3.52 -30.15 -5.18
N HIS A 1154 -4.61 -29.50 -4.74
CA HIS A 1154 -5.16 -28.33 -5.41
C HIS A 1154 -5.56 -27.23 -4.40
N SER A 1155 -5.53 -25.98 -4.85
CA SER A 1155 -5.82 -24.79 -4.06
C SER A 1155 -6.79 -23.86 -4.78
N ARG A 1156 -7.11 -22.71 -4.18
CA ARG A 1156 -7.85 -21.63 -4.85
C ARG A 1156 -7.28 -20.28 -4.45
N GLU A 1157 -6.92 -19.47 -5.43
CA GLU A 1157 -6.42 -18.11 -5.18
C GLU A 1157 -7.57 -17.11 -5.00
N PRO A 1158 -7.32 -15.95 -4.35
CA PRO A 1158 -8.25 -14.84 -4.29
C PRO A 1158 -8.75 -14.41 -5.68
N TYR A 1159 -9.96 -13.86 -5.75
CA TYR A 1159 -10.58 -13.40 -7.00
C TYR A 1159 -11.61 -12.30 -6.79
N GLU A 1160 -11.83 -11.52 -7.85
CA GLU A 1160 -12.87 -10.48 -7.90
C GLU A 1160 -13.96 -10.83 -8.91
N GLY A 1161 -15.17 -10.34 -8.67
CA GLY A 1161 -16.32 -10.59 -9.54
C GLY A 1161 -16.88 -12.02 -9.46
N SER A 1162 -17.77 -12.35 -10.39
CA SER A 1162 -18.51 -13.62 -10.36
C SER A 1162 -17.63 -14.80 -10.80
N ARG A 1163 -17.54 -15.83 -9.95
CA ARG A 1163 -16.88 -17.12 -10.25
C ARG A 1163 -17.86 -18.25 -9.96
N GLU A 1164 -18.05 -19.15 -10.92
CA GLU A 1164 -18.76 -20.40 -10.71
C GLU A 1164 -17.95 -21.54 -11.34
N VAL A 1165 -17.44 -22.41 -10.48
CA VAL A 1165 -16.76 -23.66 -10.87
C VAL A 1165 -17.63 -24.81 -10.39
N ALA A 1166 -18.03 -25.67 -11.32
CA ALA A 1166 -18.66 -26.94 -11.03
C ALA A 1166 -17.58 -27.98 -10.70
N VAL A 1167 -17.86 -28.86 -9.74
CA VAL A 1167 -17.00 -29.95 -9.28
C VAL A 1167 -17.76 -31.27 -9.43
N VAL A 1168 -17.10 -32.28 -10.01
CA VAL A 1168 -17.58 -33.66 -10.01
C VAL A 1168 -16.51 -34.54 -9.35
N LEU A 1169 -16.95 -35.31 -8.37
CA LEU A 1169 -16.13 -36.30 -7.66
C LEU A 1169 -16.23 -37.64 -8.39
N GLY A 1170 -15.11 -38.29 -8.68
CA GLY A 1170 -15.10 -39.48 -9.52
C GLY A 1170 -14.14 -40.56 -9.08
N ASP A 1171 -14.41 -41.77 -9.56
CA ASP A 1171 -13.58 -42.97 -9.42
C ASP A 1171 -13.18 -43.23 -7.95
N PRO A 1172 -14.12 -43.63 -7.08
CA PRO A 1172 -13.91 -43.71 -5.63
C PRO A 1172 -12.83 -44.74 -5.26
N VAL A 1173 -11.88 -44.32 -4.43
CA VAL A 1173 -10.75 -45.12 -3.94
C VAL A 1173 -10.82 -45.28 -2.43
N ALA A 1174 -10.82 -46.53 -1.96
CA ALA A 1174 -10.75 -46.85 -0.55
C ALA A 1174 -9.33 -46.68 -0.02
N ILE A 1175 -9.15 -45.81 0.98
CA ILE A 1175 -7.87 -45.55 1.64
C ILE A 1175 -7.74 -46.46 2.88
N PRO A 1176 -6.67 -47.27 3.00
CA PRO A 1176 -6.45 -48.11 4.17
C PRO A 1176 -6.45 -47.31 5.48
N ALA A 1177 -6.98 -47.90 6.55
CA ALA A 1177 -6.87 -47.32 7.88
C ALA A 1177 -5.39 -47.25 8.29
N PHE A 1178 -4.92 -46.08 8.71
CA PHE A 1178 -3.57 -45.94 9.24
C PHE A 1178 -3.46 -46.76 10.53
N PRO A 1179 -2.45 -47.64 10.68
CA PRO A 1179 -2.32 -48.46 11.88
C PRO A 1179 -2.06 -47.56 13.08
N GLY A 1180 -2.95 -47.62 14.08
CA GLY A 1180 -2.63 -47.06 15.39
C GLY A 1180 -1.42 -47.76 16.01
N PRO A 1181 -0.75 -47.14 17.00
CA PRO A 1181 0.23 -47.87 17.81
C PRO A 1181 -0.46 -49.12 18.37
N ALA A 1182 0.23 -50.27 18.30
CA ALA A 1182 -0.26 -51.48 18.94
C ALA A 1182 -0.49 -51.18 20.44
N GLY A 1183 -1.68 -51.51 20.95
CA GLY A 1183 -2.01 -51.29 22.35
C GLY A 1183 -1.05 -52.04 23.29
N PRO A 1184 -0.82 -51.52 24.51
CA PRO A 1184 0.05 -52.16 25.51
C PRO A 1184 -0.48 -53.52 26.00
#